data_AF-A0A3B0PKA1-F1
#
_entry.id   AF-A0A3B0PKA1-F1
#
_cell.length_a   1.000
_cell.length_b   1.000
_cell.length_c   1.000
_cell.angle_alpha   90.00
_cell.angle_beta   90.00
_cell.angle_gamma   90.00
#
_symmetry.space_group_name_H-M   'P 1'
#
loop_
_entity.id
_entity.type
_entity.pdbx_description
1 polymer ?
#
loop_
_entity_poly.entity_id
_entity_poly.type
_entity_poly.pdbx_seq_one_letter_code
_entity_poly.pdbx_strand_id
1 'polypeptide(L)'
;MSKKLKRSLFAISALSTLGLITSCSCSKPEEKVVEDKKKTSKEYQEIEKFFDHNEPIFNNIKETVLSEYFDNEFDSKVFNQSLMEFLNNYKKIYELETKKISIKNIETPFNKEEISNKLKEYDKIVNSNNLDFNSINASLVSGIQKTYNELLKANEFLKNIESSFIDFVQNINNLGISSVLFKEYISNNFSNINNQKEKTTQDIIAIDNKLKSIAGILAEFNNSEVFVTEISKFNDLKEELKTTSDLQSLLNKLSALTTAISDKIEANNLVSTSVKAQKSALKNSINSNDNLSEEEKQTLLNKLNEAKTNYQLNEIEKELRNASNNIKNKVMALKDDSKYNPIFGENLNNFKSYLFTLSSKTELDQYKSELDVLEEKYNALNEKYSQLKAKVNSNQVKAQTQFEFYKTKIEYDKLFKNGALETIDLSNLTQKTNELNALLTKLSELESNDQNIQANNDTLQSLFDAEATKNLTYNLKNNLQHFELDNYLYSASINKSNSKMYLNDGDTDLIDYEVKDIKLKDSDKNILNLTIEATLKTNPQIKKTLTKEINGFKAENNLNTVIDSLTIANLDEIFEVNYDELNVLTTDEVNQLNTDQINAILNSKLNGIGKFFGYKIKDSLKVEGEKVKATIQITFGDQIVKELEVSTAQNITFRSASKPKQEAVDERDLNKILSIINGGPELFLSQLKFKEGATKNHSYYLAGNAIEAFNNEYVLPRFGKYEIYIRGIHHHSNKDGYAW
;
A
#
# COMPACT_ATOMS: atom_id res chain seq x y z
N MET A 1 4.73 13.48 -70.79
CA MET A 1 5.13 13.53 -69.37
C MET A 1 5.39 14.93 -68.89
N SER A 2 4.48 15.42 -68.05
CA SER A 2 4.53 16.74 -67.45
C SER A 2 5.80 16.94 -66.60
N LYS A 3 6.27 18.19 -66.47
CA LYS A 3 7.49 18.55 -65.70
C LYS A 3 7.43 18.09 -64.23
N LYS A 4 6.23 18.00 -63.64
CA LYS A 4 6.01 17.57 -62.24
C LYS A 4 6.02 16.04 -62.09
N LEU A 5 5.38 15.28 -62.99
CA LEU A 5 5.50 13.81 -62.99
C LEU A 5 6.94 13.35 -63.27
N LYS A 6 7.68 14.10 -64.11
CA LYS A 6 9.12 13.88 -64.29
C LYS A 6 9.89 14.07 -62.98
N ARG A 7 9.57 15.09 -62.16
CA ARG A 7 10.24 15.33 -60.86
C ARG A 7 9.95 14.25 -59.81
N SER A 8 8.73 13.71 -59.74
CA SER A 8 8.40 12.59 -58.85
C SER A 8 9.06 11.27 -59.29
N LEU A 9 9.17 11.03 -60.60
CA LEU A 9 9.97 9.93 -61.16
C LEU A 9 11.48 10.08 -60.94
N PHE A 10 12.01 11.31 -61.03
CA PHE A 10 13.44 11.58 -60.78
C PHE A 10 13.86 11.33 -59.32
N ALA A 11 12.95 11.52 -58.36
CA ALA A 11 13.21 11.19 -56.95
C ALA A 11 13.27 9.68 -56.69
N ILE A 12 12.50 8.89 -57.46
CA ILE A 12 12.54 7.41 -57.41
C ILE A 12 13.77 6.87 -58.17
N SER A 13 14.21 7.56 -59.23
CA SER A 13 15.39 7.17 -60.02
C SER A 13 16.74 7.57 -59.41
N ALA A 14 16.78 8.46 -58.41
CA ALA A 14 18.01 8.86 -57.71
C ALA A 14 18.68 7.70 -56.92
N LEU A 15 18.09 6.51 -56.98
CA LEU A 15 18.59 5.26 -56.41
C LEU A 15 19.45 4.42 -57.38
N SER A 16 19.80 4.88 -58.59
CA SER A 16 20.90 4.31 -59.43
C SER A 16 21.34 5.23 -60.59
N THR A 17 22.49 4.90 -61.18
CA THR A 17 23.26 5.66 -62.20
C THR A 17 22.57 5.84 -63.56
N LEU A 18 22.47 7.10 -64.00
CA LEU A 18 22.37 7.68 -65.36
C LEU A 18 21.50 7.03 -66.46
N GLY A 19 20.60 7.85 -67.02
CA GLY A 19 19.96 7.67 -68.33
C GLY A 19 19.14 8.92 -68.69
N LEU A 20 19.79 9.93 -69.27
CA LEU A 20 19.13 11.10 -69.86
C LEU A 20 18.28 10.65 -71.06
N ILE A 21 17.00 11.02 -71.12
CA ILE A 21 16.22 10.93 -72.35
C ILE A 21 15.46 12.24 -72.60
N THR A 22 15.75 12.77 -73.79
CA THR A 22 15.23 13.98 -74.42
C THR A 22 13.74 13.87 -74.78
N SER A 23 13.05 15.01 -74.76
CA SER A 23 11.66 15.14 -75.20
C SER A 23 11.57 15.34 -76.71
N CYS A 24 10.72 14.57 -77.39
CA CYS A 24 10.13 14.99 -78.67
C CYS A 24 8.81 15.73 -78.39
N SER A 25 8.68 16.92 -78.97
CA SER A 25 7.42 17.63 -79.10
C SER A 25 6.59 17.01 -80.21
N CYS A 26 5.28 16.92 -80.03
CA CYS A 26 4.34 16.85 -81.14
C CYS A 26 3.19 17.84 -80.90
N SER A 27 2.77 18.40 -82.02
CA SER A 27 1.93 19.56 -82.27
C SER A 27 0.44 19.34 -82.04
N LYS A 28 -0.25 20.47 -81.83
CA LYS A 28 -1.72 20.64 -81.83
C LYS A 28 -2.34 20.21 -83.17
N PRO A 29 -3.57 19.65 -83.16
CA PRO A 29 -4.51 19.76 -84.27
C PRO A 29 -5.61 20.80 -84.01
N GLU A 30 -6.17 21.26 -85.11
CA GLU A 30 -7.11 22.37 -85.27
C GLU A 30 -8.56 22.08 -84.83
N GLU A 31 -9.27 23.17 -84.52
CA GLU A 31 -10.68 23.25 -84.19
C GLU A 31 -11.61 22.73 -85.30
N LYS A 32 -12.67 22.03 -84.90
CA LYS A 32 -13.95 22.01 -85.62
C LYS A 32 -15.11 22.25 -84.66
N VAL A 33 -15.93 23.24 -85.04
CA VAL A 33 -17.18 23.66 -84.39
C VAL A 33 -18.34 22.81 -84.94
N VAL A 34 -19.13 22.16 -84.07
CA VAL A 34 -20.53 21.78 -84.33
C VAL A 34 -21.40 21.83 -83.05
N GLU A 35 -22.22 22.87 -83.02
CA GLU A 35 -23.57 23.15 -82.46
C GLU A 35 -24.32 22.18 -81.49
N ASP A 36 -24.61 22.71 -80.29
CA ASP A 36 -25.93 23.11 -79.75
C ASP A 36 -27.08 22.12 -79.47
N LYS A 37 -26.87 20.80 -79.50
CA LYS A 37 -27.78 19.84 -78.79
C LYS A 37 -27.12 18.99 -77.70
N LYS A 38 -25.83 19.21 -77.46
CA LYS A 38 -24.98 18.43 -76.55
C LYS A 38 -25.03 18.92 -75.07
N LYS A 39 -25.47 20.16 -74.80
CA LYS A 39 -25.36 20.83 -73.48
C LYS A 39 -26.41 20.49 -72.40
N THR A 40 -27.43 19.67 -72.68
CA THR A 40 -28.48 19.33 -71.68
C THR A 40 -28.29 17.96 -71.01
N SER A 41 -27.28 17.16 -71.40
CA SER A 41 -26.96 15.91 -70.70
C SER A 41 -26.39 16.23 -69.31
N LYS A 42 -26.97 15.61 -68.28
CA LYS A 42 -26.52 15.74 -66.90
C LYS A 42 -25.08 15.20 -66.75
N GLU A 43 -24.78 14.10 -67.43
CA GLU A 43 -23.50 13.42 -67.46
C GLU A 43 -22.43 14.29 -68.15
N TYR A 44 -22.75 14.95 -69.27
CA TYR A 44 -21.81 15.88 -69.93
C TYR A 44 -21.46 17.08 -69.05
N GLN A 45 -22.45 17.71 -68.41
CA GLN A 45 -22.21 18.82 -67.49
C GLN A 45 -21.41 18.40 -66.24
N GLU A 46 -21.57 17.16 -65.79
CA GLU A 46 -20.82 16.60 -64.67
C GLU A 46 -19.33 16.47 -65.00
N ILE A 47 -19.00 15.91 -66.17
CA ILE A 47 -17.59 15.74 -66.57
C ILE A 47 -16.93 17.07 -66.93
N GLU A 48 -17.66 18.01 -67.55
CA GLU A 48 -17.19 19.38 -67.84
C GLU A 48 -16.81 20.10 -66.54
N LYS A 49 -17.72 20.10 -65.54
CA LYS A 49 -17.44 20.67 -64.21
C LYS A 49 -16.25 20.00 -63.54
N PHE A 50 -16.11 18.68 -63.63
CA PHE A 50 -14.97 17.98 -63.05
C PHE A 50 -13.64 18.50 -63.62
N PHE A 51 -13.57 18.73 -64.95
CA PHE A 51 -12.38 19.27 -65.58
C PHE A 51 -12.10 20.72 -65.17
N ASP A 52 -13.11 21.58 -65.12
CA ASP A 52 -12.97 22.98 -64.67
C ASP A 52 -12.38 23.08 -63.25
N HIS A 53 -12.81 22.20 -62.33
CA HIS A 53 -12.31 22.18 -60.95
C HIS A 53 -10.86 21.66 -60.83
N ASN A 54 -10.34 20.99 -61.86
CA ASN A 54 -9.02 20.35 -61.83
C ASN A 54 -8.03 20.96 -62.85
N GLU A 55 -8.37 22.11 -63.44
CA GLU A 55 -7.42 22.90 -64.22
C GLU A 55 -6.22 23.34 -63.36
N PRO A 56 -4.99 23.40 -63.92
CA PRO A 56 -4.64 23.12 -65.31
C PRO A 56 -4.15 21.67 -65.56
N ILE A 57 -4.31 20.74 -64.60
CA ILE A 57 -3.65 19.43 -64.64
C ILE A 57 -4.16 18.58 -65.81
N PHE A 58 -5.44 18.73 -66.18
CA PHE A 58 -6.13 17.87 -67.15
C PHE A 58 -6.52 18.57 -68.45
N ASN A 59 -5.97 19.74 -68.76
CA ASN A 59 -6.38 20.53 -69.93
C ASN A 59 -6.31 19.74 -71.25
N ASN A 60 -5.27 18.92 -71.43
CA ASN A 60 -5.09 18.14 -72.66
C ASN A 60 -6.20 17.08 -72.83
N ILE A 61 -6.47 16.27 -71.80
CA ILE A 61 -7.53 15.26 -71.86
C ILE A 61 -8.94 15.89 -71.82
N LYS A 62 -9.11 17.08 -71.21
CA LYS A 62 -10.36 17.85 -71.21
C LYS A 62 -10.79 18.16 -72.64
N GLU A 63 -9.90 18.72 -73.46
CA GLU A 63 -10.19 19.06 -74.85
C GLU A 63 -10.59 17.82 -75.66
N THR A 64 -9.84 16.72 -75.53
CA THR A 64 -10.12 15.44 -76.21
C THR A 64 -11.46 14.84 -75.79
N VAL A 65 -11.72 14.72 -74.47
CA VAL A 65 -12.94 14.08 -73.96
C VAL A 65 -14.18 14.88 -74.29
N LEU A 66 -14.15 16.21 -74.15
CA LEU A 66 -15.33 17.06 -74.39
C LEU A 66 -15.68 17.17 -75.88
N SER A 67 -14.70 17.09 -76.78
CA SER A 67 -14.94 17.13 -78.22
C SER A 67 -15.50 15.80 -78.76
N GLU A 68 -14.95 14.67 -78.30
CA GLU A 68 -15.33 13.31 -78.76
C GLU A 68 -16.53 12.70 -78.00
N TYR A 69 -17.06 13.38 -76.96
CA TYR A 69 -18.00 12.81 -75.99
C TYR A 69 -19.29 12.22 -76.58
N PHE A 70 -19.77 12.77 -77.69
CA PHE A 70 -21.02 12.31 -78.33
C PHE A 70 -20.76 11.60 -79.66
N ASP A 71 -19.49 11.45 -80.03
CA ASP A 71 -19.08 10.87 -81.30
C ASP A 71 -18.78 9.36 -81.12
N ASN A 72 -18.96 8.83 -79.90
CA ASN A 72 -18.74 7.44 -79.50
C ASN A 72 -20.01 6.81 -78.89
N GLU A 73 -20.24 5.50 -79.11
CA GLU A 73 -21.27 4.73 -78.40
C GLU A 73 -20.68 4.11 -77.11
N PHE A 74 -21.14 4.56 -75.94
CA PHE A 74 -20.69 4.07 -74.63
C PHE A 74 -21.72 4.33 -73.52
N ASP A 75 -21.56 3.66 -72.38
CA ASP A 75 -22.31 3.99 -71.15
C ASP A 75 -21.69 5.24 -70.50
N SER A 76 -22.33 6.39 -70.71
CA SER A 76 -21.86 7.70 -70.25
C SER A 76 -21.67 7.79 -68.74
N LYS A 77 -22.49 7.09 -67.96
CA LYS A 77 -22.39 7.07 -66.51
C LYS A 77 -21.17 6.26 -66.05
N VAL A 78 -20.99 5.07 -66.60
CA VAL A 78 -19.86 4.19 -66.26
C VAL A 78 -18.53 4.78 -66.73
N PHE A 79 -18.51 5.37 -67.92
CA PHE A 79 -17.33 6.06 -68.46
C PHE A 79 -16.96 7.27 -67.61
N ASN A 80 -17.90 8.18 -67.33
CA ASN A 80 -17.62 9.37 -66.52
C ASN A 80 -17.08 9.00 -65.14
N GLN A 81 -17.72 8.03 -64.48
CA GLN A 81 -17.26 7.54 -63.19
C GLN A 81 -15.82 7.00 -63.28
N SER A 82 -15.55 6.12 -64.24
CA SER A 82 -14.23 5.51 -64.42
C SER A 82 -13.16 6.55 -64.77
N LEU A 83 -13.48 7.53 -65.63
CA LEU A 83 -12.58 8.60 -66.02
C LEU A 83 -12.26 9.53 -64.84
N MET A 84 -13.28 9.98 -64.11
CA MET A 84 -13.08 10.84 -62.94
C MET A 84 -12.27 10.13 -61.85
N GLU A 85 -12.55 8.84 -61.58
CA GLU A 85 -11.80 8.04 -60.62
C GLU A 85 -10.34 7.83 -61.07
N PHE A 86 -10.11 7.53 -62.35
CA PHE A 86 -8.78 7.44 -62.94
C PHE A 86 -8.00 8.76 -62.78
N LEU A 87 -8.60 9.89 -63.18
CA LEU A 87 -7.99 11.20 -63.12
C LEU A 87 -7.72 11.64 -61.68
N ASN A 88 -8.65 11.40 -60.74
CA ASN A 88 -8.43 11.65 -59.33
C ASN A 88 -7.23 10.85 -58.79
N ASN A 89 -7.09 9.57 -59.16
CA ASN A 89 -5.92 8.79 -58.77
C ASN A 89 -4.62 9.27 -59.45
N TYR A 90 -4.68 9.70 -60.71
CA TYR A 90 -3.55 10.34 -61.38
C TYR A 90 -3.13 11.63 -60.67
N LYS A 91 -4.08 12.47 -60.24
CA LYS A 91 -3.81 13.68 -59.45
C LYS A 91 -3.11 13.34 -58.13
N LYS A 92 -3.60 12.33 -57.40
CA LYS A 92 -2.94 11.85 -56.17
C LYS A 92 -1.49 11.43 -56.40
N ILE A 93 -1.22 10.75 -57.52
CA ILE A 93 0.15 10.38 -57.91
C ILE A 93 0.98 11.64 -58.27
N TYR A 94 0.39 12.58 -59.00
CA TYR A 94 1.03 13.83 -59.43
C TYR A 94 1.41 14.74 -58.25
N GLU A 95 0.60 14.74 -57.20
CA GLU A 95 0.77 15.56 -55.99
C GLU A 95 1.59 14.86 -54.89
N LEU A 96 1.97 13.59 -55.07
CA LEU A 96 2.69 12.83 -54.07
C LEU A 96 4.12 13.40 -53.84
N GLU A 97 4.37 13.90 -52.63
CA GLU A 97 5.71 14.32 -52.21
C GLU A 97 6.60 13.11 -51.87
N THR A 98 7.67 12.92 -52.62
CA THR A 98 8.66 11.86 -52.39
C THR A 98 9.75 12.31 -51.42
N LYS A 99 10.03 11.51 -50.38
CA LYS A 99 11.07 11.82 -49.38
C LYS A 99 12.48 11.75 -49.98
N LYS A 100 13.31 12.78 -49.74
CA LYS A 100 14.77 12.71 -49.95
C LYS A 100 15.41 11.96 -48.78
N ILE A 101 16.31 11.03 -49.08
CA ILE A 101 17.02 10.20 -48.12
C ILE A 101 18.53 10.50 -48.14
N SER A 102 19.21 10.30 -47.01
CA SER A 102 20.65 10.57 -46.83
C SER A 102 21.53 9.32 -47.02
N ILE A 103 20.90 8.17 -47.32
CA ILE A 103 21.50 6.84 -47.42
C ILE A 103 21.76 6.53 -48.89
N LYS A 104 22.89 5.86 -49.19
CA LYS A 104 23.20 5.39 -50.54
C LYS A 104 22.86 3.89 -50.67
N ASN A 105 22.50 3.46 -51.87
CA ASN A 105 22.25 2.04 -52.22
C ASN A 105 21.17 1.34 -51.37
N ILE A 106 19.91 1.79 -51.48
CA ILE A 106 18.76 1.12 -50.87
C ILE A 106 18.13 0.12 -51.85
N GLU A 107 18.04 -1.14 -51.43
CA GLU A 107 17.17 -2.13 -52.07
C GLU A 107 15.71 -1.81 -51.73
N THR A 108 14.89 -1.59 -52.77
CA THR A 108 13.48 -1.24 -52.60
C THR A 108 12.59 -2.46 -52.71
N PRO A 109 11.49 -2.54 -51.93
CA PRO A 109 10.58 -3.69 -51.94
C PRO A 109 9.65 -3.75 -53.17
N PHE A 110 9.88 -2.91 -54.19
CA PHE A 110 9.02 -2.77 -55.36
C PHE A 110 9.82 -2.75 -56.66
N ASN A 111 9.19 -3.22 -57.74
CA ASN A 111 9.77 -3.21 -59.07
C ASN A 111 9.68 -1.80 -59.67
N LYS A 112 10.80 -1.06 -59.61
CA LYS A 112 10.91 0.31 -60.11
C LYS A 112 10.59 0.43 -61.61
N GLU A 113 10.98 -0.57 -62.40
CA GLU A 113 10.79 -0.57 -63.85
C GLU A 113 9.31 -0.74 -64.21
N GLU A 114 8.63 -1.67 -63.54
CA GLU A 114 7.19 -1.91 -63.71
C GLU A 114 6.36 -0.67 -63.37
N ILE A 115 6.62 -0.04 -62.21
CA ILE A 115 5.91 1.19 -61.81
C ILE A 115 6.19 2.33 -62.79
N SER A 116 7.44 2.50 -63.23
CA SER A 116 7.81 3.53 -64.21
C SER A 116 7.06 3.36 -65.53
N ASN A 117 6.91 2.12 -66.00
CA ASN A 117 6.18 1.83 -67.24
C ASN A 117 4.68 2.10 -67.09
N LYS A 118 4.04 1.68 -65.99
CA LYS A 118 2.63 2.00 -65.70
C LYS A 118 2.38 3.50 -65.61
N LEU A 119 3.26 4.26 -64.95
CA LEU A 119 3.15 5.72 -64.87
C LEU A 119 3.25 6.39 -66.25
N LYS A 120 4.10 5.88 -67.15
CA LYS A 120 4.15 6.35 -68.54
C LYS A 120 2.86 6.04 -69.30
N GLU A 121 2.27 4.86 -69.09
CA GLU A 121 0.99 4.49 -69.70
C GLU A 121 -0.15 5.41 -69.23
N TYR A 122 -0.25 5.66 -67.93
CA TYR A 122 -1.25 6.59 -67.39
C TYR A 122 -1.04 8.02 -67.89
N ASP A 123 0.21 8.48 -67.99
CA ASP A 123 0.54 9.80 -68.52
C ASP A 123 0.21 9.94 -70.01
N LYS A 124 0.31 8.86 -70.80
CA LYS A 124 -0.14 8.86 -72.20
C LYS A 124 -1.64 9.10 -72.30
N ILE A 125 -2.44 8.47 -71.44
CA ILE A 125 -3.90 8.64 -71.41
C ILE A 125 -4.27 10.09 -71.11
N VAL A 126 -3.70 10.67 -70.04
CA VAL A 126 -3.98 12.06 -69.62
C VAL A 126 -3.52 13.12 -70.63
N ASN A 127 -2.58 12.78 -71.52
CA ASN A 127 -2.05 13.69 -72.53
C ASN A 127 -2.36 13.22 -73.97
N SER A 128 -3.36 12.36 -74.16
CA SER A 128 -3.72 11.88 -75.49
C SER A 128 -4.58 12.89 -76.23
N ASN A 129 -4.34 13.05 -77.54
CA ASN A 129 -5.17 13.83 -78.46
C ASN A 129 -6.29 12.99 -79.12
N ASN A 130 -6.36 11.69 -78.80
CA ASN A 130 -7.39 10.75 -79.25
C ASN A 130 -7.54 9.67 -78.18
N LEU A 131 -8.74 9.51 -77.62
CA LEU A 131 -8.98 8.61 -76.49
C LEU A 131 -9.94 7.48 -76.90
N ASP A 132 -9.53 6.23 -76.70
CA ASP A 132 -10.47 5.11 -76.77
C ASP A 132 -11.30 5.05 -75.48
N PHE A 133 -12.58 5.40 -75.55
CA PHE A 133 -13.46 5.47 -74.38
C PHE A 133 -13.65 4.09 -73.71
N ASN A 134 -13.56 2.99 -74.47
CA ASN A 134 -13.66 1.63 -73.93
C ASN A 134 -12.44 1.23 -73.09
N SER A 135 -11.30 1.87 -73.32
CA SER A 135 -10.09 1.68 -72.51
C SER A 135 -10.22 2.29 -71.10
N ILE A 136 -11.15 3.23 -70.91
CA ILE A 136 -11.46 3.84 -69.62
C ILE A 136 -12.50 3.01 -68.89
N ASN A 137 -12.01 2.05 -68.11
CA ASN A 137 -12.85 1.09 -67.42
C ASN A 137 -12.35 0.80 -65.99
N ALA A 138 -13.12 0.00 -65.24
CA ALA A 138 -12.79 -0.37 -63.86
C ALA A 138 -11.41 -1.05 -63.71
N SER A 139 -10.93 -1.76 -64.73
CA SER A 139 -9.59 -2.40 -64.70
C SER A 139 -8.48 -1.34 -64.72
N LEU A 140 -8.61 -0.31 -65.56
CA LEU A 140 -7.68 0.81 -65.60
C LEU A 140 -7.66 1.58 -64.26
N VAL A 141 -8.85 1.86 -63.70
CA VAL A 141 -9.00 2.54 -62.40
C VAL A 141 -8.32 1.73 -61.29
N SER A 142 -8.61 0.42 -61.22
CA SER A 142 -7.98 -0.49 -60.27
C SER A 142 -6.45 -0.53 -60.45
N GLY A 143 -5.98 -0.51 -61.70
CA GLY A 143 -4.56 -0.44 -62.04
C GLY A 143 -3.87 0.80 -61.46
N ILE A 144 -4.39 2.00 -61.76
CA ILE A 144 -3.78 3.25 -61.27
C ILE A 144 -3.89 3.39 -59.74
N GLN A 145 -4.98 2.92 -59.14
CA GLN A 145 -5.15 2.90 -57.69
C GLN A 145 -4.12 1.97 -57.03
N LYS A 146 -3.89 0.79 -57.62
CA LYS A 146 -2.84 -0.14 -57.15
C LYS A 146 -1.45 0.50 -57.24
N THR A 147 -1.14 1.15 -58.36
CA THR A 147 0.15 1.87 -58.52
C THR A 147 0.31 3.02 -57.51
N TYR A 148 -0.74 3.78 -57.23
CA TYR A 148 -0.70 4.81 -56.18
C TYR A 148 -0.42 4.22 -54.80
N ASN A 149 -1.09 3.11 -54.45
CA ASN A 149 -0.86 2.41 -53.19
C ASN A 149 0.57 1.84 -53.09
N GLU A 150 1.13 1.33 -54.19
CA GLU A 150 2.54 0.89 -54.26
C GLU A 150 3.51 2.07 -54.03
N LEU A 151 3.23 3.25 -54.59
CA LEU A 151 4.00 4.47 -54.36
C LEU A 151 3.90 4.98 -52.91
N LEU A 152 2.73 4.89 -52.27
CA LEU A 152 2.58 5.21 -50.86
C LEU A 152 3.42 4.30 -49.97
N LYS A 153 3.34 2.98 -50.20
CA LYS A 153 4.16 1.98 -49.49
C LYS A 153 5.65 2.23 -49.67
N ALA A 154 6.07 2.60 -50.89
CA ALA A 154 7.43 3.00 -51.17
C ALA A 154 7.88 4.20 -50.34
N ASN A 155 7.05 5.24 -50.27
CA ASN A 155 7.37 6.46 -49.53
C ASN A 155 7.43 6.23 -48.01
N GLU A 156 6.52 5.41 -47.48
CA GLU A 156 6.52 4.99 -46.08
C GLU A 156 7.77 4.17 -45.73
N PHE A 157 8.15 3.23 -46.59
CA PHE A 157 9.39 2.46 -46.44
C PHE A 157 10.62 3.39 -46.37
N LEU A 158 10.73 4.36 -47.29
CA LEU A 158 11.83 5.34 -47.29
C LEU A 158 11.84 6.20 -46.02
N LYS A 159 10.67 6.62 -45.52
CA LYS A 159 10.54 7.37 -44.27
C LYS A 159 11.03 6.56 -43.07
N ASN A 160 10.64 5.29 -43.00
CA ASN A 160 11.02 4.40 -41.91
C ASN A 160 12.53 4.13 -41.90
N ILE A 161 13.14 3.90 -43.06
CA ILE A 161 14.59 3.71 -43.17
C ILE A 161 15.35 4.99 -42.80
N GLU A 162 14.95 6.17 -43.27
CA GLU A 162 15.62 7.43 -42.93
C GLU A 162 15.53 7.72 -41.42
N SER A 163 14.38 7.46 -40.79
CA SER A 163 14.23 7.57 -39.33
C SER A 163 15.19 6.61 -38.62
N SER A 164 15.20 5.35 -39.04
CA SER A 164 16.10 4.32 -38.51
C SER A 164 17.58 4.71 -38.60
N PHE A 165 17.98 5.37 -39.69
CA PHE A 165 19.33 5.92 -39.88
C PHE A 165 19.64 7.06 -38.92
N ILE A 166 18.73 8.03 -38.79
CA ILE A 166 18.89 9.16 -37.86
C ILE A 166 19.03 8.64 -36.43
N ASP A 167 18.16 7.72 -36.02
CA ASP A 167 18.18 7.12 -34.68
C ASP A 167 19.49 6.39 -34.41
N PHE A 168 19.99 5.64 -35.40
CA PHE A 168 21.27 4.95 -35.28
C PHE A 168 22.44 5.94 -35.13
N VAL A 169 22.49 7.00 -35.96
CA VAL A 169 23.53 8.04 -35.87
C VAL A 169 23.47 8.77 -34.52
N GLN A 170 22.28 9.05 -33.99
CA GLN A 170 22.11 9.64 -32.65
C GLN A 170 22.61 8.71 -31.55
N ASN A 171 22.31 7.41 -31.63
CA ASN A 171 22.84 6.42 -30.69
C ASN A 171 24.37 6.40 -30.66
N ILE A 172 25.03 6.47 -31.82
CA ILE A 172 26.49 6.56 -31.90
C ILE A 172 27.01 7.84 -31.21
N ASN A 173 26.37 8.99 -31.43
CA ASN A 173 26.76 10.24 -30.78
C ASN A 173 26.58 10.19 -29.25
N ASN A 174 25.50 9.58 -28.75
CA ASN A 174 25.22 9.43 -27.32
C ASN A 174 26.28 8.58 -26.59
N LEU A 175 26.98 7.72 -27.32
CA LEU A 175 28.13 6.95 -26.80
C LEU A 175 29.43 7.77 -26.74
N GLY A 176 29.40 9.06 -27.08
CA GLY A 176 30.59 9.92 -27.11
C GLY A 176 31.52 9.65 -28.31
N ILE A 177 31.02 8.98 -29.35
CA ILE A 177 31.74 8.69 -30.58
C ILE A 177 31.43 9.79 -31.60
N SER A 178 32.46 10.30 -32.28
CA SER A 178 32.26 11.30 -33.33
C SER A 178 31.59 10.64 -34.54
N SER A 179 30.27 10.83 -34.68
CA SER A 179 29.53 10.32 -35.85
C SER A 179 30.07 10.86 -37.18
N VAL A 180 30.76 12.00 -37.18
CA VAL A 180 31.44 12.55 -38.38
C VAL A 180 32.48 11.58 -38.92
N LEU A 181 33.21 10.88 -38.04
CA LEU A 181 34.25 9.92 -38.42
C LEU A 181 33.68 8.71 -39.17
N PHE A 182 32.50 8.24 -38.76
CA PHE A 182 31.84 7.07 -39.32
C PHE A 182 30.75 7.40 -40.34
N LYS A 183 30.47 8.69 -40.58
CA LYS A 183 29.31 9.15 -41.36
C LYS A 183 29.27 8.55 -42.76
N GLU A 184 30.41 8.52 -43.45
CA GLU A 184 30.50 7.99 -44.81
C GLU A 184 30.31 6.47 -44.83
N TYR A 185 30.96 5.74 -43.91
CA TYR A 185 30.75 4.31 -43.74
C TYR A 185 29.28 3.96 -43.50
N ILE A 186 28.65 4.63 -42.52
CA ILE A 186 27.25 4.39 -42.16
C ILE A 186 26.34 4.71 -43.34
N SER A 187 26.51 5.86 -44.00
CA SER A 187 25.70 6.26 -45.16
C SER A 187 25.81 5.30 -46.35
N ASN A 188 27.01 4.76 -46.60
CA ASN A 188 27.27 3.83 -47.71
C ASN A 188 26.78 2.39 -47.44
N ASN A 189 26.68 1.99 -46.17
CA ASN A 189 26.41 0.60 -45.78
C ASN A 189 25.12 0.42 -44.95
N PHE A 190 24.30 1.47 -44.77
CA PHE A 190 23.18 1.44 -43.82
C PHE A 190 22.17 0.31 -44.08
N SER A 191 21.94 -0.05 -45.35
CA SER A 191 21.08 -1.17 -45.72
C SER A 191 21.47 -2.47 -45.01
N ASN A 192 22.77 -2.75 -44.90
CA ASN A 192 23.30 -3.91 -44.17
C ASN A 192 23.29 -3.69 -42.65
N ILE A 193 23.67 -2.48 -42.21
CA ILE A 193 23.73 -2.10 -40.79
C ILE A 193 22.35 -2.20 -40.13
N ASN A 194 21.28 -1.84 -40.85
CA ASN A 194 19.93 -1.80 -40.30
C ASN A 194 19.49 -3.15 -39.70
N ASN A 195 20.01 -4.26 -40.23
CA ASN A 195 19.75 -5.62 -39.73
C ASN A 195 20.77 -6.11 -38.68
N GLN A 196 21.85 -5.36 -38.44
CA GLN A 196 22.97 -5.75 -37.56
C GLN A 196 23.41 -4.61 -36.63
N LYS A 197 22.50 -3.70 -36.28
CA LYS A 197 22.82 -2.46 -35.57
C LYS A 197 23.66 -2.67 -34.31
N GLU A 198 23.34 -3.66 -33.50
CA GLU A 198 24.06 -3.93 -32.25
C GLU A 198 25.49 -4.37 -32.52
N LYS A 199 25.70 -5.35 -33.41
CA LYS A 199 27.03 -5.80 -33.83
C LYS A 199 27.84 -4.65 -34.43
N THR A 200 27.28 -3.90 -35.38
CA THR A 200 27.97 -2.74 -35.99
C THR A 200 28.30 -1.68 -34.94
N THR A 201 27.43 -1.46 -33.95
CA THR A 201 27.72 -0.53 -32.84
C THR A 201 28.94 -1.00 -32.04
N GLN A 202 29.03 -2.29 -31.72
CA GLN A 202 30.19 -2.86 -31.02
C GLN A 202 31.47 -2.73 -31.86
N ASP A 203 31.40 -2.99 -33.16
CA ASP A 203 32.54 -2.84 -34.08
C ASP A 203 33.00 -1.36 -34.17
N ILE A 204 32.05 -0.42 -34.26
CA ILE A 204 32.32 1.03 -34.25
C ILE A 204 32.98 1.46 -32.93
N ILE A 205 32.47 1.00 -31.78
CA ILE A 205 33.06 1.25 -30.46
C ILE A 205 34.50 0.72 -30.43
N ALA A 206 34.72 -0.52 -30.88
CA ALA A 206 36.04 -1.14 -30.87
C ALA A 206 37.04 -0.37 -31.76
N ILE A 207 36.61 0.07 -32.94
CA ILE A 207 37.43 0.85 -33.86
C ILE A 207 37.73 2.24 -33.28
N ASP A 208 36.73 2.96 -32.78
CA ASP A 208 36.91 4.29 -32.18
C ASP A 208 37.90 4.25 -31.01
N ASN A 209 37.78 3.24 -30.14
CA ASN A 209 38.71 3.01 -29.04
C ASN A 209 40.13 2.76 -29.54
N LYS A 210 40.33 1.92 -30.56
CA LYS A 210 41.67 1.69 -31.15
C LYS A 210 42.24 2.93 -31.82
N LEU A 211 41.42 3.69 -32.54
CA LEU A 211 41.87 4.93 -33.18
C LEU A 211 42.31 5.96 -32.14
N LYS A 212 41.53 6.14 -31.06
CA LYS A 212 41.90 7.01 -29.93
C LYS A 212 43.17 6.53 -29.23
N SER A 213 43.30 5.22 -29.02
CA SER A 213 44.50 4.59 -28.42
C SER A 213 45.76 4.89 -29.22
N ILE A 214 45.74 4.57 -30.52
CA ILE A 214 46.88 4.78 -31.41
C ILE A 214 47.22 6.28 -31.51
N ALA A 215 46.22 7.15 -31.68
CA ALA A 215 46.43 8.59 -31.73
C ALA A 215 47.07 9.12 -30.44
N GLY A 216 46.62 8.66 -29.27
CA GLY A 216 47.18 9.04 -27.97
C GLY A 216 48.64 8.62 -27.84
N ILE A 217 48.96 7.36 -28.16
CA ILE A 217 50.33 6.84 -28.11
C ILE A 217 51.25 7.63 -29.06
N LEU A 218 50.81 7.86 -30.31
CA LEU A 218 51.62 8.59 -31.29
C LEU A 218 51.83 10.06 -30.87
N ALA A 219 50.83 10.71 -30.25
CA ALA A 219 50.97 12.07 -29.75
C ALA A 219 51.98 12.18 -28.60
N GLU A 220 52.05 11.18 -27.71
CA GLU A 220 53.04 11.13 -26.61
C GLU A 220 54.48 11.11 -27.13
N PHE A 221 54.71 10.52 -28.32
CA PHE A 221 56.03 10.38 -28.92
C PHE A 221 56.19 11.21 -30.21
N ASN A 222 55.41 12.27 -30.39
CA ASN A 222 55.32 13.04 -31.65
C ASN A 222 56.67 13.64 -32.14
N ASN A 223 57.66 13.79 -31.25
CA ASN A 223 58.99 14.28 -31.60
C ASN A 223 59.99 13.17 -31.98
N SER A 224 59.55 11.92 -32.07
CA SER A 224 60.40 10.76 -32.33
C SER A 224 60.35 10.35 -33.81
N GLU A 225 61.49 10.35 -34.49
CA GLU A 225 61.63 9.82 -35.86
C GLU A 225 61.27 8.31 -35.95
N VAL A 226 61.14 7.63 -34.81
CA VAL A 226 60.85 6.20 -34.70
C VAL A 226 59.49 5.82 -35.31
N PHE A 227 58.47 6.69 -35.26
CA PHE A 227 57.08 6.34 -35.63
C PHE A 227 56.61 6.88 -36.98
N VAL A 228 57.49 7.43 -37.82
CA VAL A 228 57.10 8.04 -39.11
C VAL A 228 56.27 7.09 -39.98
N THR A 229 56.68 5.81 -40.07
CA THR A 229 55.96 4.78 -40.84
C THR A 229 54.59 4.46 -40.23
N GLU A 230 54.49 4.38 -38.91
CA GLU A 230 53.25 4.05 -38.19
C GLU A 230 52.25 5.20 -38.24
N ILE A 231 52.72 6.45 -38.20
CA ILE A 231 51.88 7.65 -38.40
C ILE A 231 51.27 7.64 -39.81
N SER A 232 52.07 7.32 -40.84
CA SER A 232 51.56 7.19 -42.21
C SER A 232 50.48 6.11 -42.29
N LYS A 233 50.77 4.89 -41.79
CA LYS A 233 49.81 3.78 -41.78
C LYS A 233 48.54 4.11 -41.00
N PHE A 234 48.65 4.82 -39.89
CA PHE A 234 47.49 5.24 -39.09
C PHE A 234 46.55 6.15 -39.89
N ASN A 235 47.12 7.13 -40.61
CA ASN A 235 46.35 8.02 -41.48
C ASN A 235 45.71 7.25 -42.65
N ASP A 236 46.42 6.31 -43.25
CA ASP A 236 45.88 5.47 -44.33
C ASP A 236 44.68 4.64 -43.84
N LEU A 237 44.75 4.05 -42.64
CA LEU A 237 43.64 3.29 -42.06
C LEU A 237 42.44 4.18 -41.70
N LYS A 238 42.67 5.44 -41.31
CA LYS A 238 41.57 6.41 -41.10
C LYS A 238 40.87 6.78 -42.40
N GLU A 239 41.60 6.87 -43.50
CA GLU A 239 40.99 7.06 -44.82
C GLU A 239 40.28 5.78 -45.30
N GLU A 240 40.82 4.59 -45.03
CA GLU A 240 40.17 3.31 -45.33
C GLU A 240 38.80 3.15 -44.63
N LEU A 241 38.65 3.69 -43.40
CA LEU A 241 37.37 3.68 -42.68
C LEU A 241 36.23 4.31 -43.49
N LYS A 242 36.51 5.30 -44.34
CA LYS A 242 35.49 6.00 -45.13
C LYS A 242 34.91 5.13 -46.24
N THR A 243 35.70 4.19 -46.75
CA THR A 243 35.39 3.42 -47.96
C THR A 243 35.21 1.92 -47.71
N THR A 244 35.62 1.41 -46.54
CA THR A 244 35.48 -0.01 -46.21
C THR A 244 34.02 -0.45 -46.13
N SER A 245 33.76 -1.71 -46.50
CA SER A 245 32.51 -2.42 -46.21
C SER A 245 32.66 -3.41 -45.05
N ASP A 246 33.90 -3.64 -44.58
CA ASP A 246 34.24 -4.63 -43.56
C ASP A 246 35.01 -3.97 -42.40
N LEU A 247 34.28 -3.70 -41.31
CA LEU A 247 34.86 -3.14 -40.09
C LEU A 247 35.78 -4.13 -39.37
N GLN A 248 35.54 -5.44 -39.47
CA GLN A 248 36.35 -6.43 -38.78
C GLN A 248 37.76 -6.50 -39.39
N SER A 249 37.85 -6.45 -40.73
CA SER A 249 39.13 -6.34 -41.43
C SER A 249 39.90 -5.09 -41.00
N LEU A 250 39.23 -3.94 -40.92
CA LEU A 250 39.84 -2.69 -40.44
C LEU A 250 40.30 -2.81 -38.98
N LEU A 251 39.48 -3.40 -38.11
CA LEU A 251 39.81 -3.63 -36.70
C LEU A 251 41.06 -4.52 -36.55
N ASN A 252 41.19 -5.54 -37.39
CA ASN A 252 42.37 -6.41 -37.43
C ASN A 252 43.63 -5.64 -37.87
N LYS A 253 43.52 -4.78 -38.91
CA LYS A 253 44.62 -3.91 -39.35
C LYS A 253 45.04 -2.90 -38.28
N LEU A 254 44.06 -2.28 -37.61
CA LEU A 254 44.32 -1.38 -36.48
C LEU A 254 45.00 -2.12 -35.33
N SER A 255 44.61 -3.36 -35.06
CA SER A 255 45.26 -4.21 -34.06
C SER A 255 46.71 -4.51 -34.42
N ALA A 256 46.98 -4.89 -35.67
CA ALA A 256 48.35 -5.10 -36.15
C ALA A 256 49.20 -3.82 -36.04
N LEU A 257 48.62 -2.66 -36.32
CA LEU A 257 49.29 -1.37 -36.13
C LEU A 257 49.57 -1.09 -34.64
N THR A 258 48.63 -1.39 -33.75
CA THR A 258 48.87 -1.30 -32.29
C THR A 258 50.06 -2.16 -31.87
N THR A 259 50.12 -3.41 -32.33
CA THR A 259 51.26 -4.30 -32.07
C THR A 259 52.56 -3.73 -32.60
N ALA A 260 52.58 -3.26 -33.86
CA ALA A 260 53.79 -2.67 -34.44
C ALA A 260 54.29 -1.44 -33.68
N ILE A 261 53.38 -0.59 -33.19
CA ILE A 261 53.71 0.56 -32.34
C ILE A 261 54.31 0.07 -31.02
N SER A 262 53.69 -0.91 -30.36
CA SER A 262 54.20 -1.49 -29.12
C SER A 262 55.59 -2.11 -29.31
N ASP A 263 55.81 -2.88 -30.37
CA ASP A 263 57.11 -3.49 -30.69
C ASP A 263 58.20 -2.44 -30.89
N LYS A 264 57.85 -1.29 -31.49
CA LYS A 264 58.78 -0.16 -31.64
C LYS A 264 59.07 0.54 -30.32
N ILE A 265 58.07 0.70 -29.45
CA ILE A 265 58.26 1.22 -28.08
C ILE A 265 59.23 0.31 -27.33
N GLU A 266 59.05 -1.00 -27.41
CA GLU A 266 59.92 -2.01 -26.80
C GLU A 266 61.35 -1.96 -27.36
N ALA A 267 61.51 -2.10 -28.68
CA ALA A 267 62.82 -2.17 -29.34
C ALA A 267 63.69 -0.93 -29.12
N ASN A 268 63.06 0.23 -28.88
CA ASN A 268 63.75 1.51 -28.66
C ASN A 268 63.75 1.94 -27.18
N ASN A 269 63.29 1.08 -26.25
CA ASN A 269 63.20 1.37 -24.82
C ASN A 269 62.50 2.70 -24.50
N LEU A 270 61.46 3.04 -25.26
CA LEU A 270 60.73 4.30 -25.10
C LEU A 270 59.81 4.23 -23.87
N VAL A 271 59.85 5.29 -23.07
CA VAL A 271 58.93 5.48 -21.93
C VAL A 271 58.50 6.93 -21.91
N SER A 272 57.20 7.16 -21.92
CA SER A 272 56.63 8.51 -21.84
C SER A 272 57.02 9.18 -20.51
N THR A 273 57.41 10.45 -20.56
CA THR A 273 57.92 11.20 -19.40
C THR A 273 56.88 11.33 -18.28
N SER A 274 55.60 11.45 -18.62
CA SER A 274 54.49 11.53 -17.67
C SER A 274 54.19 10.19 -16.99
N VAL A 275 54.44 9.06 -17.66
CA VAL A 275 54.18 7.72 -17.12
C VAL A 275 55.00 7.46 -15.86
N LYS A 276 56.28 7.87 -15.85
CA LYS A 276 57.16 7.68 -14.68
C LYS A 276 56.62 8.38 -13.43
N ALA A 277 56.02 9.57 -13.58
CA ALA A 277 55.45 10.32 -12.47
C ALA A 277 54.12 9.72 -11.99
N GLN A 278 53.28 9.25 -12.92
CA GLN A 278 51.93 8.75 -12.61
C GLN A 278 51.89 7.33 -12.06
N LYS A 279 52.88 6.48 -12.38
CA LYS A 279 52.95 5.10 -11.87
C LYS A 279 52.89 5.02 -10.34
N SER A 280 53.58 5.91 -9.64
CA SER A 280 53.59 5.90 -8.16
C SER A 280 52.21 6.20 -7.57
N ALA A 281 51.48 7.16 -8.13
CA ALA A 281 50.13 7.50 -7.69
C ALA A 281 49.14 6.36 -7.97
N LEU A 282 49.24 5.73 -9.14
CA LEU A 282 48.36 4.63 -9.51
C LEU A 282 48.66 3.36 -8.72
N LYS A 283 49.93 3.09 -8.42
CA LYS A 283 50.35 1.98 -7.54
C LYS A 283 49.70 2.10 -6.16
N ASN A 284 49.74 3.29 -5.57
CA ASN A 284 49.07 3.55 -4.30
C ASN A 284 47.56 3.32 -4.42
N SER A 285 46.95 3.83 -5.49
CA SER A 285 45.52 3.66 -5.76
C SER A 285 45.10 2.20 -5.93
N ILE A 286 45.94 1.34 -6.52
CA ILE A 286 45.67 -0.11 -6.62
C ILE A 286 45.77 -0.77 -5.24
N ASN A 287 46.86 -0.49 -4.51
CA ASN A 287 47.12 -1.13 -3.22
C ASN A 287 46.05 -0.79 -2.17
N SER A 288 45.57 0.45 -2.16
CA SER A 288 44.57 0.95 -1.22
C SER A 288 43.12 0.72 -1.68
N ASN A 289 42.88 -0.02 -2.77
CA ASN A 289 41.53 -0.24 -3.27
C ASN A 289 40.92 -1.52 -2.70
N ASP A 290 40.02 -1.36 -1.74
CA ASP A 290 39.32 -2.46 -1.06
C ASP A 290 38.25 -3.14 -1.93
N ASN A 291 38.05 -2.66 -3.16
CA ASN A 291 37.12 -3.24 -4.13
C ASN A 291 37.75 -4.34 -4.99
N LEU A 292 39.07 -4.51 -4.89
CA LEU A 292 39.85 -5.51 -5.61
C LEU A 292 40.29 -6.62 -4.65
N SER A 293 40.27 -7.87 -5.13
CA SER A 293 40.95 -8.98 -4.47
C SER A 293 42.47 -8.80 -4.56
N GLU A 294 43.21 -9.51 -3.70
CA GLU A 294 44.68 -9.49 -3.78
C GLU A 294 45.21 -10.00 -5.13
N GLU A 295 44.52 -10.95 -5.75
CA GLU A 295 44.86 -11.44 -7.10
C GLU A 295 44.60 -10.38 -8.19
N GLU A 296 43.48 -9.66 -8.09
CA GLU A 296 43.15 -8.54 -8.99
C GLU A 296 44.17 -7.39 -8.83
N LYS A 297 44.55 -7.05 -7.58
CA LYS A 297 45.59 -6.07 -7.28
C LYS A 297 46.91 -6.48 -7.90
N GLN A 298 47.35 -7.73 -7.71
CA GLN A 298 48.62 -8.20 -8.26
C GLN A 298 48.62 -8.17 -9.80
N THR A 299 47.50 -8.49 -10.43
CA THR A 299 47.33 -8.42 -11.89
C THR A 299 47.47 -6.98 -12.39
N LEU A 300 46.82 -6.00 -11.73
CA LEU A 300 46.92 -4.58 -12.08
C LEU A 300 48.31 -4.01 -11.80
N LEU A 301 48.99 -4.44 -10.73
CA LEU A 301 50.36 -4.05 -10.42
C LEU A 301 51.34 -4.57 -11.48
N ASN A 302 51.16 -5.78 -11.99
CA ASN A 302 51.97 -6.32 -13.09
C ASN A 302 51.76 -5.49 -14.36
N LYS A 303 50.49 -5.23 -14.75
CA LYS A 303 50.16 -4.33 -15.88
C LYS A 303 50.78 -2.93 -15.71
N LEU A 304 50.75 -2.39 -14.49
CA LEU A 304 51.31 -1.07 -14.17
C LEU A 304 52.82 -1.04 -14.30
N ASN A 305 53.51 -2.09 -13.85
CA ASN A 305 54.96 -2.20 -13.99
C ASN A 305 55.37 -2.24 -15.47
N GLU A 306 54.61 -2.93 -16.30
CA GLU A 306 54.84 -3.05 -17.74
C GLU A 306 54.40 -1.83 -18.57
N ALA A 307 53.55 -0.96 -18.03
CA ALA A 307 53.04 0.20 -18.77
C ALA A 307 54.14 1.18 -19.21
N LYS A 308 54.14 1.60 -20.48
CA LYS A 308 55.12 2.53 -21.07
C LYS A 308 54.48 3.83 -21.61
N THR A 309 53.15 3.86 -21.71
CA THR A 309 52.35 4.95 -22.29
C THR A 309 51.25 5.42 -21.32
N ASN A 310 50.78 6.66 -21.43
CA ASN A 310 49.65 7.12 -20.60
C ASN A 310 48.35 6.42 -20.97
N TYR A 311 48.21 5.99 -22.24
CA TYR A 311 47.08 5.14 -22.64
C TYR A 311 46.97 3.88 -21.78
N GLN A 312 48.07 3.16 -21.58
CA GLN A 312 48.08 1.96 -20.72
C GLN A 312 47.74 2.30 -19.25
N LEU A 313 48.19 3.45 -18.73
CA LEU A 313 47.81 3.90 -17.40
C LEU A 313 46.30 4.21 -17.29
N ASN A 314 45.73 4.86 -18.29
CA ASN A 314 44.30 5.18 -18.34
C ASN A 314 43.40 3.92 -18.39
N GLU A 315 43.86 2.86 -19.07
CA GLU A 315 43.14 1.58 -19.07
C GLU A 315 43.18 0.91 -17.69
N ILE A 316 44.30 0.98 -16.97
CA ILE A 316 44.40 0.51 -15.57
C ILE A 316 43.46 1.34 -14.67
N GLU A 317 43.43 2.66 -14.81
CA GLU A 317 42.47 3.52 -14.10
C GLU A 317 41.01 3.17 -14.40
N LYS A 318 40.71 2.83 -15.65
CA LYS A 318 39.37 2.42 -16.06
C LYS A 318 38.99 1.08 -15.42
N GLU A 319 39.90 0.10 -15.38
CA GLU A 319 39.71 -1.15 -14.65
C GLU A 319 39.46 -0.89 -13.15
N LEU A 320 40.21 0.02 -12.52
CA LEU A 320 39.99 0.45 -11.13
C LEU A 320 38.60 1.07 -10.91
N ARG A 321 38.16 1.99 -11.78
CA ARG A 321 36.81 2.58 -11.71
C ARG A 321 35.70 1.54 -11.90
N ASN A 322 35.92 0.58 -12.80
CA ASN A 322 34.96 -0.49 -13.06
C ASN A 322 34.81 -1.42 -11.85
N ALA A 323 35.88 -1.68 -11.10
CA ALA A 323 35.80 -2.48 -9.86
C ALA A 323 34.84 -1.84 -8.83
N SER A 324 34.89 -0.53 -8.63
CA SER A 324 33.96 0.19 -7.75
C SER A 324 32.52 0.14 -8.25
N ASN A 325 32.29 0.28 -9.55
CA ASN A 325 30.95 0.16 -10.14
C ASN A 325 30.37 -1.26 -9.98
N ASN A 326 31.21 -2.28 -10.02
CA ASN A 326 30.79 -3.67 -9.86
C ASN A 326 30.18 -3.93 -8.47
N ILE A 327 30.75 -3.37 -7.40
CA ILE A 327 30.19 -3.48 -6.04
C ILE A 327 28.81 -2.86 -5.96
N LYS A 328 28.64 -1.64 -6.49
CA LYS A 328 27.34 -0.97 -6.52
C LYS A 328 26.29 -1.80 -7.25
N ASN A 329 26.65 -2.41 -8.37
CA ASN A 329 25.76 -3.29 -9.13
C ASN A 329 25.40 -4.56 -8.34
N LYS A 330 26.37 -5.18 -7.64
CA LYS A 330 26.11 -6.34 -6.76
C LYS A 330 25.20 -5.98 -5.58
N VAL A 331 25.41 -4.82 -4.95
CA VAL A 331 24.55 -4.29 -3.88
C VAL A 331 23.13 -4.08 -4.39
N MET A 332 22.96 -3.49 -5.58
CA MET A 332 21.65 -3.34 -6.20
C MET A 332 20.98 -4.70 -6.49
N ALA A 333 21.73 -5.68 -6.99
CA ALA A 333 21.21 -7.01 -7.23
C ALA A 333 20.70 -7.68 -5.93
N LEU A 334 21.43 -7.57 -4.82
CA LEU A 334 20.98 -8.08 -3.52
C LEU A 334 19.77 -7.31 -2.96
N LYS A 335 19.77 -5.99 -3.11
CA LYS A 335 18.66 -5.12 -2.66
C LYS A 335 17.33 -5.48 -3.34
N ASP A 336 17.39 -5.83 -4.61
CA ASP A 336 16.23 -6.12 -5.44
C ASP A 336 15.87 -7.62 -5.47
N ASP A 337 16.63 -8.46 -4.77
CA ASP A 337 16.32 -9.87 -4.63
C ASP A 337 15.10 -10.10 -3.73
N SER A 338 14.01 -10.53 -4.35
CA SER A 338 12.73 -10.73 -3.68
C SER A 338 12.74 -11.84 -2.62
N LYS A 339 13.72 -12.76 -2.63
CA LYS A 339 13.76 -13.88 -1.68
C LYS A 339 13.93 -13.43 -0.23
N TYR A 340 14.49 -12.24 -0.02
CA TYR A 340 14.70 -11.66 1.31
C TYR A 340 13.49 -10.88 1.86
N ASN A 341 12.51 -10.53 1.02
CA ASN A 341 11.31 -9.81 1.44
C ASN A 341 10.55 -10.48 2.60
N PRO A 342 10.23 -11.80 2.55
CA PRO A 342 9.51 -12.46 3.64
C PRO A 342 10.32 -12.53 4.94
N ILE A 343 11.66 -12.56 4.86
CA ILE A 343 12.53 -12.65 6.04
C ILE A 343 12.48 -11.36 6.85
N PHE A 344 12.57 -10.21 6.17
CA PHE A 344 12.74 -8.93 6.86
C PHE A 344 11.42 -8.19 7.17
N GLY A 345 10.35 -8.40 6.40
CA GLY A 345 9.03 -7.79 6.68
C GLY A 345 9.11 -6.28 6.94
N GLU A 346 8.74 -5.84 8.15
CA GLU A 346 8.81 -4.43 8.59
C GLU A 346 10.26 -3.87 8.55
N ASN A 347 11.28 -4.70 8.71
CA ASN A 347 12.71 -4.33 8.68
C ASN A 347 13.29 -4.21 7.25
N LEU A 348 12.50 -4.44 6.20
CA LEU A 348 13.00 -4.49 4.82
C LEU A 348 13.70 -3.20 4.38
N ASN A 349 13.20 -2.03 4.79
CA ASN A 349 13.81 -0.74 4.44
C ASN A 349 15.15 -0.53 5.17
N ASN A 350 15.28 -1.01 6.41
CA ASN A 350 16.52 -0.96 7.16
C ASN A 350 17.56 -1.88 6.53
N PHE A 351 17.17 -3.10 6.16
CA PHE A 351 18.02 -4.03 5.41
C PHE A 351 18.54 -3.41 4.11
N LYS A 352 17.65 -2.85 3.29
CA LYS A 352 18.02 -2.18 2.04
C LYS A 352 18.98 -1.00 2.26
N SER A 353 18.81 -0.26 3.35
CA SER A 353 19.68 0.85 3.70
C SER A 353 21.06 0.36 4.17
N TYR A 354 21.10 -0.71 4.97
CA TYR A 354 22.33 -1.34 5.43
C TYR A 354 23.18 -1.88 4.27
N LEU A 355 22.57 -2.46 3.23
CA LEU A 355 23.31 -2.92 2.05
C LEU A 355 24.15 -1.81 1.38
N PHE A 356 23.72 -0.54 1.45
CA PHE A 356 24.47 0.59 0.91
C PHE A 356 25.65 1.03 1.78
N THR A 357 25.76 0.54 3.02
CA THR A 357 26.94 0.78 3.87
C THR A 357 28.09 -0.16 3.54
N LEU A 358 27.82 -1.27 2.84
CA LEU A 358 28.84 -2.23 2.39
C LEU A 358 29.62 -1.59 1.23
N SER A 359 30.88 -1.27 1.50
CA SER A 359 31.69 -0.45 0.58
C SER A 359 32.82 -1.22 -0.08
N SER A 360 33.20 -2.37 0.47
CA SER A 360 34.26 -3.25 -0.05
C SER A 360 33.73 -4.58 -0.56
N LYS A 361 34.53 -5.25 -1.40
CA LYS A 361 34.20 -6.57 -1.94
C LYS A 361 34.12 -7.64 -0.85
N THR A 362 35.09 -7.61 0.07
CA THR A 362 35.18 -8.56 1.19
C THR A 362 33.98 -8.48 2.12
N GLU A 363 33.59 -7.27 2.53
CA GLU A 363 32.41 -7.06 3.37
C GLU A 363 31.14 -7.56 2.68
N LEU A 364 30.98 -7.25 1.39
CA LEU A 364 29.80 -7.65 0.63
C LEU A 364 29.70 -9.16 0.45
N ASP A 365 30.80 -9.82 0.08
CA ASP A 365 30.83 -11.26 -0.15
C ASP A 365 30.64 -12.02 1.18
N GLN A 366 31.22 -11.53 2.29
CA GLN A 366 30.97 -12.09 3.63
C GLN A 366 29.51 -11.91 4.05
N TYR A 367 28.96 -10.70 3.93
CA TYR A 367 27.59 -10.40 4.31
C TYR A 367 26.59 -11.24 3.50
N LYS A 368 26.83 -11.39 2.20
CA LYS A 368 26.02 -12.24 1.34
C LYS A 368 26.04 -13.70 1.81
N SER A 369 27.21 -14.23 2.17
CA SER A 369 27.32 -15.59 2.70
C SER A 369 26.49 -15.77 3.98
N GLU A 370 26.58 -14.81 4.91
CA GLU A 370 25.77 -14.84 6.14
C GLU A 370 24.27 -14.73 5.84
N LEU A 371 23.89 -13.92 4.85
CA LEU A 371 22.51 -13.72 4.42
C LEU A 371 21.90 -14.98 3.77
N ASP A 372 22.68 -15.69 2.95
CA ASP A 372 22.25 -16.94 2.32
C ASP A 372 22.07 -18.05 3.39
N VAL A 373 22.94 -18.11 4.41
CA VAL A 373 22.76 -19.05 5.54
C VAL A 373 21.53 -18.69 6.37
N LEU A 374 21.30 -17.40 6.64
CA LEU A 374 20.11 -16.93 7.35
C LEU A 374 18.83 -17.35 6.61
N GLU A 375 18.78 -17.15 5.30
CA GLU A 375 17.66 -17.56 4.44
C GLU A 375 17.42 -19.08 4.53
N GLU A 376 18.48 -19.89 4.42
CA GLU A 376 18.38 -21.35 4.52
C GLU A 376 17.73 -21.75 5.86
N LYS A 377 18.19 -21.19 6.99
CA LYS A 377 17.66 -21.52 8.32
C LYS A 377 16.25 -20.99 8.54
N TYR A 378 15.94 -19.80 8.04
CA TYR A 378 14.58 -19.25 8.07
C TYR A 378 13.60 -20.16 7.35
N ASN A 379 13.93 -20.58 6.12
CA ASN A 379 13.05 -21.43 5.32
C ASN A 379 12.88 -22.82 5.96
N ALA A 380 13.98 -23.45 6.39
CA ALA A 380 13.94 -24.76 7.05
C ALA A 380 13.10 -24.74 8.34
N LEU A 381 13.24 -23.69 9.16
CA LEU A 381 12.47 -23.53 10.38
C LEU A 381 10.96 -23.37 10.10
N ASN A 382 10.59 -22.50 9.16
CA ASN A 382 9.20 -22.27 8.80
C ASN A 382 8.53 -23.50 8.20
N GLU A 383 9.25 -24.24 7.35
CA GLU A 383 8.79 -25.51 6.81
C GLU A 383 8.56 -26.52 7.94
N LYS A 384 9.55 -26.73 8.81
CA LYS A 384 9.46 -27.68 9.92
C LYS A 384 8.34 -27.34 10.90
N TYR A 385 8.20 -26.06 11.25
CA TYR A 385 7.13 -25.57 12.10
C TYR A 385 5.76 -25.84 11.48
N SER A 386 5.59 -25.54 10.18
CA SER A 386 4.34 -25.77 9.46
C SER A 386 3.95 -27.24 9.38
N GLN A 387 4.93 -28.12 9.12
CA GLN A 387 4.75 -29.57 9.11
C GLN A 387 4.29 -30.09 10.48
N LEU A 388 4.97 -29.70 11.56
CA LEU A 388 4.60 -30.09 12.92
C LEU A 388 3.22 -29.56 13.33
N LYS A 389 2.93 -28.29 13.02
CA LYS A 389 1.62 -27.68 13.28
C LYS A 389 0.50 -28.47 12.60
N ALA A 390 0.69 -28.90 11.35
CA ALA A 390 -0.28 -29.72 10.64
C ALA A 390 -0.51 -31.09 11.32
N LYS A 391 0.57 -31.74 11.78
CA LYS A 391 0.50 -33.01 12.52
C LYS A 391 -0.19 -32.86 13.88
N VAL A 392 0.09 -31.79 14.61
CA VAL A 392 -0.57 -31.47 15.89
C VAL A 392 -2.07 -31.24 15.65
N ASN A 393 -2.44 -30.42 14.66
CA ASN A 393 -3.84 -30.13 14.36
C ASN A 393 -4.65 -31.35 13.90
N SER A 394 -4.00 -32.33 13.29
CA SER A 394 -4.61 -33.59 12.84
C SER A 394 -4.48 -34.73 13.85
N ASN A 395 -3.97 -34.46 15.07
CA ASN A 395 -3.75 -35.46 16.13
C ASN A 395 -2.85 -36.64 15.69
N GLN A 396 -1.88 -36.39 14.80
CA GLN A 396 -0.95 -37.41 14.29
C GLN A 396 0.27 -37.64 15.19
N VAL A 397 0.42 -36.84 16.26
CA VAL A 397 1.48 -36.96 17.27
C VAL A 397 0.86 -37.11 18.65
N LYS A 398 1.61 -37.71 19.59
CA LYS A 398 1.14 -37.99 20.96
C LYS A 398 0.92 -36.71 21.75
N ALA A 399 0.05 -36.77 22.76
CA ALA A 399 -0.33 -35.62 23.58
C ALA A 399 0.87 -34.87 24.20
N GLN A 400 1.91 -35.60 24.64
CA GLN A 400 3.13 -34.99 25.15
C GLN A 400 3.84 -34.14 24.10
N THR A 401 3.99 -34.65 22.88
CA THR A 401 4.59 -33.91 21.75
C THR A 401 3.75 -32.71 21.37
N GLN A 402 2.42 -32.83 21.38
CA GLN A 402 1.52 -31.69 21.15
C GLN A 402 1.75 -30.60 22.20
N PHE A 403 1.86 -30.97 23.47
CA PHE A 403 2.06 -30.02 24.56
C PHE A 403 3.42 -29.31 24.48
N GLU A 404 4.50 -30.06 24.22
CA GLU A 404 5.83 -29.48 24.01
C GLU A 404 5.92 -28.62 22.74
N PHE A 405 5.16 -28.94 21.69
CA PHE A 405 5.00 -28.05 20.54
C PHE A 405 4.37 -26.71 20.94
N TYR A 406 3.32 -26.71 21.78
CA TYR A 406 2.70 -25.46 22.24
C TYR A 406 3.62 -24.60 23.12
N LYS A 407 4.55 -25.23 23.87
CA LYS A 407 5.62 -24.51 24.58
C LYS A 407 6.62 -23.90 23.60
N THR A 408 7.09 -24.70 22.64
CA THR A 408 8.06 -24.28 21.62
C THR A 408 7.50 -23.21 20.69
N LYS A 409 6.17 -23.22 20.46
CA LYS A 409 5.48 -22.19 19.68
C LYS A 409 5.65 -20.79 20.28
N ILE A 410 5.80 -20.65 21.60
CA ILE A 410 6.07 -19.34 22.22
C ILE A 410 7.42 -18.80 21.76
N GLU A 411 8.45 -19.66 21.74
CA GLU A 411 9.78 -19.28 21.24
C GLU A 411 9.73 -18.91 19.76
N TYR A 412 8.95 -19.64 18.96
CA TYR A 412 8.69 -19.29 17.56
C TYR A 412 8.00 -17.91 17.45
N ASP A 413 6.90 -17.68 18.16
CA ASP A 413 6.17 -16.41 18.10
C ASP A 413 7.01 -15.22 18.59
N LYS A 414 8.03 -15.42 19.44
CA LYS A 414 8.99 -14.37 19.86
C LYS A 414 10.03 -14.03 18.78
N LEU A 415 10.31 -14.96 17.86
CA LEU A 415 11.25 -14.73 16.75
C LEU A 415 10.54 -14.18 15.51
N PHE A 416 9.23 -14.35 15.42
CA PHE A 416 8.46 -14.02 14.22
C PHE A 416 7.27 -13.10 14.51
N LYS A 417 7.18 -12.01 13.74
CA LYS A 417 6.02 -11.13 13.70
C LYS A 417 5.47 -11.09 12.28
N ASN A 418 4.20 -11.45 12.10
CA ASN A 418 3.54 -11.53 10.79
C ASN A 418 4.29 -12.43 9.77
N GLY A 419 4.97 -13.46 10.26
CA GLY A 419 5.75 -14.39 9.43
C GLY A 419 7.17 -13.93 9.09
N ALA A 420 7.56 -12.70 9.42
CA ALA A 420 8.92 -12.18 9.25
C ALA A 420 9.70 -12.18 10.57
N LEU A 421 11.04 -12.09 10.52
CA LEU A 421 11.87 -12.04 11.72
C LEU A 421 11.64 -10.76 12.51
N GLU A 422 11.34 -10.93 13.81
CA GLU A 422 11.25 -9.85 14.77
C GLU A 422 12.65 -9.50 15.31
N THR A 423 12.98 -8.20 15.34
CA THR A 423 14.23 -7.61 15.84
C THR A 423 15.50 -8.33 15.34
N ILE A 424 16.09 -7.81 14.25
CA ILE A 424 17.30 -8.34 13.63
C ILE A 424 18.43 -7.31 13.65
N ASP A 425 19.60 -7.71 14.17
CA ASP A 425 20.81 -6.92 14.03
C ASP A 425 21.38 -7.15 12.62
N LEU A 426 21.18 -6.17 11.75
CA LEU A 426 21.63 -6.23 10.36
C LEU A 426 23.15 -6.23 10.23
N SER A 427 23.90 -5.89 11.29
CA SER A 427 25.36 -5.95 11.29
C SER A 427 25.93 -7.29 11.75
N ASN A 428 25.10 -8.17 12.32
CA ASN A 428 25.49 -9.49 12.80
C ASN A 428 24.36 -10.49 12.59
N LEU A 429 24.24 -10.99 11.36
CA LEU A 429 23.21 -11.97 11.01
C LEU A 429 23.46 -13.32 11.68
N THR A 430 24.71 -13.63 12.01
CA THR A 430 25.12 -14.90 12.64
C THR A 430 24.38 -15.16 13.96
N GLN A 431 24.17 -14.14 14.79
CA GLN A 431 23.42 -14.29 16.03
C GLN A 431 22.00 -14.81 15.77
N LYS A 432 21.26 -14.15 14.86
CA LYS A 432 19.89 -14.52 14.55
C LYS A 432 19.84 -15.89 13.87
N THR A 433 20.78 -16.20 12.99
CA THR A 433 20.93 -17.54 12.40
C THR A 433 21.08 -18.64 13.45
N ASN A 434 21.87 -18.41 14.50
CA ASN A 434 22.03 -19.37 15.60
C ASN A 434 20.74 -19.56 16.40
N GLU A 435 19.99 -18.49 16.67
CA GLU A 435 18.66 -18.55 17.30
C GLU A 435 17.69 -19.42 16.48
N LEU A 436 17.64 -19.21 15.16
CA LEU A 436 16.80 -20.02 14.25
C LEU A 436 17.22 -21.48 14.24
N ASN A 437 18.53 -21.75 14.18
CA ASN A 437 19.04 -23.11 14.15
C ASN A 437 18.77 -23.88 15.46
N ALA A 438 18.89 -23.21 16.61
CA ALA A 438 18.56 -23.79 17.91
C ALA A 438 17.08 -24.18 18.00
N LEU A 439 16.19 -23.30 17.54
CA LEU A 439 14.75 -23.60 17.52
C LEU A 439 14.39 -24.70 16.51
N LEU A 440 15.02 -24.70 15.33
CA LEU A 440 14.87 -25.74 14.32
C LEU A 440 15.28 -27.11 14.88
N THR A 441 16.36 -27.15 15.68
CA THR A 441 16.84 -28.37 16.35
C THR A 441 15.81 -28.87 17.35
N LYS A 442 15.32 -28.00 18.23
CA LYS A 442 14.26 -28.34 19.20
C LYS A 442 13.02 -28.92 18.51
N LEU A 443 12.53 -28.28 17.45
CA LEU A 443 11.36 -28.77 16.70
C LEU A 443 11.64 -30.14 16.05
N SER A 444 12.85 -30.36 15.53
CA SER A 444 13.24 -31.65 14.95
C SER A 444 13.34 -32.78 15.98
N GLU A 445 13.77 -32.45 17.20
CA GLU A 445 13.81 -33.37 18.33
C GLU A 445 12.41 -33.76 18.80
N LEU A 446 11.43 -32.83 18.79
CA LEU A 446 10.05 -33.15 19.17
C LEU A 446 9.47 -34.29 18.32
N GLU A 447 9.68 -34.22 17.00
CA GLU A 447 9.20 -35.26 16.09
C GLU A 447 9.91 -36.59 16.30
N SER A 448 11.22 -36.56 16.52
CA SER A 448 12.03 -37.76 16.74
C SER A 448 11.68 -38.45 18.06
N ASN A 449 11.40 -37.65 19.10
CA ASN A 449 11.04 -38.13 20.42
C ASN A 449 9.61 -38.67 20.51
N ASP A 450 8.71 -38.26 19.60
CA ASP A 450 7.34 -38.77 19.56
C ASP A 450 7.30 -40.30 19.49
N GLN A 451 8.21 -40.92 18.72
CA GLN A 451 8.30 -42.38 18.62
C GLN A 451 8.70 -43.05 19.94
N ASN A 452 9.52 -42.38 20.75
CA ASN A 452 10.08 -42.92 21.99
C ASN A 452 9.18 -42.70 23.22
N ILE A 453 8.16 -41.85 23.12
CA ILE A 453 7.19 -41.63 24.20
C ILE A 453 6.41 -42.92 24.44
N GLN A 454 6.48 -43.48 25.64
CA GLN A 454 5.66 -44.64 26.02
C GLN A 454 4.18 -44.28 25.94
N ALA A 455 3.35 -45.23 25.51
CA ALA A 455 1.91 -45.05 25.50
C ALA A 455 1.40 -44.86 26.94
N ASN A 456 1.10 -43.62 27.30
CA ASN A 456 0.33 -43.25 28.49
C ASN A 456 -1.09 -42.84 28.07
N ASN A 457 -2.01 -42.82 29.03
CA ASN A 457 -3.38 -42.34 28.81
C ASN A 457 -3.50 -40.82 28.97
N ASP A 458 -2.37 -40.09 28.98
CA ASP A 458 -2.38 -38.65 29.13
C ASP A 458 -2.95 -37.99 27.87
N THR A 459 -3.89 -37.08 28.09
CA THR A 459 -4.45 -36.24 27.05
C THR A 459 -3.76 -34.89 27.06
N LEU A 460 -3.86 -34.12 25.98
CA LEU A 460 -3.34 -32.76 25.96
C LEU A 460 -3.96 -31.91 27.08
N GLN A 461 -5.25 -32.12 27.37
CA GLN A 461 -5.94 -31.46 28.49
C GLN A 461 -5.35 -31.87 29.84
N SER A 462 -5.09 -33.17 30.10
CA SER A 462 -4.55 -33.60 31.39
C SER A 462 -3.12 -33.10 31.63
N LEU A 463 -2.30 -32.99 30.58
CA LEU A 463 -0.96 -32.41 30.66
C LEU A 463 -1.00 -30.91 30.95
N PHE A 464 -1.83 -30.16 30.22
CA PHE A 464 -2.06 -28.75 30.50
C PHE A 464 -2.59 -28.56 31.91
N ASP A 465 -3.51 -29.41 32.35
CA ASP A 465 -4.10 -29.34 33.67
C ASP A 465 -3.05 -29.48 34.79
N ALA A 466 -2.10 -30.40 34.63
CA ALA A 466 -1.00 -30.58 35.56
C ALA A 466 -0.06 -29.36 35.57
N GLU A 467 0.29 -28.83 34.40
CA GLU A 467 1.15 -27.64 34.26
C GLU A 467 0.49 -26.40 34.88
N ALA A 468 -0.80 -26.18 34.61
CA ALA A 468 -1.55 -25.05 35.13
C ALA A 468 -1.70 -25.11 36.65
N THR A 469 -1.90 -26.29 37.23
CA THR A 469 -1.93 -26.45 38.69
C THR A 469 -0.56 -26.22 39.31
N LYS A 470 0.51 -26.75 38.70
CA LYS A 470 1.88 -26.63 39.20
C LYS A 470 2.37 -25.19 39.23
N ASN A 471 2.05 -24.40 38.19
CA ASN A 471 2.52 -23.01 38.06
C ASN A 471 1.59 -21.97 38.69
N LEU A 472 0.48 -22.38 39.33
CA LEU A 472 -0.43 -21.45 39.98
C LEU A 472 0.19 -20.86 41.27
N THR A 473 0.69 -19.63 41.18
CA THR A 473 1.37 -18.92 42.29
C THR A 473 0.51 -17.88 43.00
N TYR A 474 -0.78 -17.74 42.63
CA TYR A 474 -1.70 -16.74 43.17
C TYR A 474 -1.62 -16.58 44.69
N ASN A 475 -1.29 -15.36 45.13
CA ASN A 475 -1.17 -14.97 46.53
C ASN A 475 -1.46 -13.47 46.72
N LEU A 476 -1.76 -13.09 47.96
CA LEU A 476 -1.93 -11.71 48.41
C LEU A 476 -0.57 -11.11 48.81
N LYS A 477 0.31 -10.81 47.84
CA LYS A 477 1.62 -10.27 48.17
C LYS A 477 2.21 -9.38 47.07
N ASN A 478 3.20 -8.57 47.47
CA ASN A 478 3.86 -7.48 46.75
C ASN A 478 3.05 -6.19 46.60
N ASN A 479 1.86 -6.21 45.99
CA ASN A 479 1.09 -4.97 45.79
C ASN A 479 0.52 -4.40 47.10
N LEU A 480 0.12 -5.28 48.03
CA LEU A 480 -0.36 -4.86 49.36
C LEU A 480 0.67 -4.06 50.15
N GLN A 481 1.94 -4.45 50.04
CA GLN A 481 3.05 -3.78 50.73
C GLN A 481 3.51 -2.54 49.97
N HIS A 482 3.59 -2.61 48.63
CA HIS A 482 4.06 -1.50 47.80
C HIS A 482 3.12 -0.28 47.85
N PHE A 483 1.80 -0.52 47.93
CA PHE A 483 0.78 0.52 47.97
C PHE A 483 0.17 0.71 49.37
N GLU A 484 0.74 0.09 50.41
CA GLU A 484 0.24 0.13 51.80
C GLU A 484 -1.26 -0.25 51.93
N LEU A 485 -1.76 -1.10 51.03
CA LEU A 485 -3.16 -1.50 50.95
C LEU A 485 -3.57 -2.50 52.05
N ASP A 486 -2.61 -3.03 52.81
CA ASP A 486 -2.86 -3.92 53.95
C ASP A 486 -3.86 -3.32 54.97
N ASN A 487 -3.84 -1.99 55.15
CA ASN A 487 -4.76 -1.29 56.06
C ASN A 487 -6.14 -1.03 55.43
N TYR A 488 -6.23 -1.09 54.10
CA TYR A 488 -7.44 -0.80 53.32
C TYR A 488 -8.13 -2.06 52.80
N LEU A 489 -7.57 -3.24 53.05
CA LEU A 489 -8.09 -4.53 52.59
C LEU A 489 -9.53 -4.77 53.05
N TYR A 490 -9.89 -4.29 54.24
CA TYR A 490 -11.27 -4.26 54.71
C TYR A 490 -12.09 -3.25 53.91
N SER A 491 -11.69 -1.99 53.76
CA SER A 491 -12.49 -0.97 53.06
C SER A 491 -12.66 -1.16 51.55
N ALA A 492 -11.82 -1.97 50.89
CA ALA A 492 -11.72 -1.99 49.44
C ALA A 492 -12.50 -3.10 48.73
N SER A 493 -13.07 -4.08 49.46
CA SER A 493 -13.78 -5.26 48.94
C SER A 493 -13.15 -5.87 47.67
N ILE A 494 -12.29 -6.88 47.82
CA ILE A 494 -11.70 -7.57 46.66
C ILE A 494 -12.81 -8.23 45.83
N ASN A 495 -12.89 -7.85 44.55
CA ASN A 495 -13.83 -8.36 43.55
C ASN A 495 -13.10 -8.57 42.22
N LYS A 496 -13.80 -9.10 41.20
CA LYS A 496 -13.20 -9.36 39.88
C LYS A 496 -12.55 -8.12 39.24
N SER A 497 -13.15 -6.94 39.40
CA SER A 497 -12.68 -5.70 38.75
C SER A 497 -11.40 -5.14 39.37
N ASN A 498 -11.20 -5.33 40.67
CA ASN A 498 -10.04 -4.81 41.39
C ASN A 498 -9.05 -5.91 41.81
N SER A 499 -9.32 -7.19 41.54
CA SER A 499 -8.51 -8.31 42.04
C SER A 499 -7.04 -8.23 41.64
N LYS A 500 -6.75 -7.76 40.42
CA LYS A 500 -5.38 -7.56 39.91
C LYS A 500 -4.58 -6.50 40.69
N MET A 501 -5.25 -5.62 41.44
CA MET A 501 -4.58 -4.67 42.33
C MET A 501 -4.03 -5.37 43.58
N TYR A 502 -4.66 -6.46 44.03
CA TYR A 502 -4.37 -7.09 45.32
C TYR A 502 -3.68 -8.44 45.19
N LEU A 503 -3.88 -9.12 44.06
CA LEU A 503 -3.35 -10.44 43.78
C LEU A 503 -2.14 -10.32 42.85
N ASN A 504 -1.11 -11.10 43.12
CA ASN A 504 -0.04 -11.29 42.15
C ASN A 504 -0.50 -12.34 41.13
N ASP A 505 -0.80 -11.87 39.92
CA ASP A 505 -1.31 -12.68 38.81
C ASP A 505 -0.26 -13.76 38.46
N GLY A 506 -0.64 -15.03 38.48
CA GLY A 506 0.24 -16.18 38.25
C GLY A 506 0.70 -16.38 36.80
N ASP A 507 0.59 -15.35 35.96
CA ASP A 507 0.85 -15.43 34.52
C ASP A 507 2.27 -15.90 34.21
N THR A 508 2.35 -16.72 33.17
CA THR A 508 3.61 -17.22 32.62
C THR A 508 3.67 -16.92 31.13
N ASP A 509 4.81 -17.18 30.49
CA ASP A 509 4.92 -17.12 29.03
C ASP A 509 3.94 -18.08 28.32
N LEU A 510 3.54 -19.17 28.99
CA LEU A 510 2.67 -20.22 28.45
C LEU A 510 1.18 -20.05 28.81
N ILE A 511 0.90 -19.58 30.01
CA ILE A 511 -0.43 -19.62 30.62
C ILE A 511 -0.84 -18.23 31.07
N ASP A 512 -2.06 -17.84 30.70
CA ASP A 512 -2.77 -16.67 31.21
C ASP A 512 -3.75 -17.12 32.30
N TYR A 513 -3.73 -16.48 33.47
CA TYR A 513 -4.61 -16.80 34.58
C TYR A 513 -5.52 -15.62 34.90
N GLU A 514 -6.83 -15.81 34.76
CA GLU A 514 -7.83 -14.79 35.07
C GLU A 514 -8.68 -15.19 36.27
N VAL A 515 -8.84 -14.29 37.25
CA VAL A 515 -9.81 -14.47 38.33
C VAL A 515 -11.23 -14.30 37.79
N LYS A 516 -12.05 -15.34 37.91
CA LYS A 516 -13.46 -15.33 37.49
C LYS A 516 -14.41 -15.03 38.64
N ASP A 517 -14.08 -15.49 39.85
CA ASP A 517 -14.93 -15.33 41.04
C ASP A 517 -14.10 -15.29 42.33
N ILE A 518 -14.61 -14.58 43.33
CA ILE A 518 -13.99 -14.40 44.66
C ILE A 518 -15.08 -14.54 45.71
N LYS A 519 -14.92 -15.51 46.61
CA LYS A 519 -15.86 -15.77 47.72
C LYS A 519 -15.14 -15.90 49.05
N LEU A 520 -15.83 -15.64 50.14
CA LEU A 520 -15.40 -16.02 51.48
C LEU A 520 -15.68 -17.51 51.72
N LYS A 521 -14.70 -18.25 52.23
CA LYS A 521 -14.88 -19.67 52.57
C LYS A 521 -15.93 -19.82 53.68
N ASP A 522 -16.84 -20.77 53.52
CA ASP A 522 -17.96 -20.92 54.46
C ASP A 522 -17.55 -21.36 55.86
N SER A 523 -16.54 -22.23 55.98
CA SER A 523 -16.04 -22.70 57.27
C SER A 523 -15.15 -21.69 58.01
N ASP A 524 -14.57 -20.72 57.29
CA ASP A 524 -13.75 -19.64 57.86
C ASP A 524 -13.77 -18.43 56.93
N LYS A 525 -14.53 -17.40 57.29
CA LYS A 525 -14.68 -16.20 56.47
C LYS A 525 -13.37 -15.40 56.34
N ASN A 526 -12.31 -15.70 57.09
CA ASN A 526 -11.00 -15.07 56.88
C ASN A 526 -10.26 -15.57 55.62
N ILE A 527 -10.74 -16.65 54.99
CA ILE A 527 -10.13 -17.23 53.80
C ILE A 527 -10.93 -16.83 52.56
N LEU A 528 -10.24 -16.31 51.54
CA LEU A 528 -10.82 -16.10 50.21
C LEU A 528 -10.64 -17.36 49.37
N ASN A 529 -11.73 -17.82 48.78
CA ASN A 529 -11.77 -18.85 47.75
C ASN A 529 -11.84 -18.17 46.38
N LEU A 530 -10.74 -18.24 45.64
CA LEU A 530 -10.64 -17.74 44.28
C LEU A 530 -11.00 -18.84 43.29
N THR A 531 -11.82 -18.51 42.29
CA THR A 531 -11.99 -19.31 41.07
C THR A 531 -11.21 -18.65 39.94
N ILE A 532 -10.28 -19.39 39.36
CA ILE A 532 -9.28 -18.90 38.40
C ILE A 532 -9.40 -19.71 37.11
N GLU A 533 -9.48 -19.06 35.96
CA GLU A 533 -9.39 -19.70 34.65
C GLU A 533 -7.94 -19.59 34.15
N ALA A 534 -7.27 -20.73 34.03
CA ALA A 534 -6.00 -20.85 33.33
C ALA A 534 -6.26 -21.12 31.85
N THR A 535 -5.67 -20.34 30.96
CA THR A 535 -5.79 -20.46 29.50
C THR A 535 -4.42 -20.64 28.87
N LEU A 536 -4.26 -21.63 27.99
CA LEU A 536 -3.04 -21.82 27.21
C LEU A 536 -2.93 -20.72 26.14
N LYS A 537 -1.92 -19.84 26.23
CA LYS A 537 -1.79 -18.66 25.34
C LYS A 537 -1.66 -19.05 23.87
N THR A 538 -0.94 -20.14 23.59
CA THR A 538 -0.72 -20.63 22.22
C THR A 538 -1.88 -21.43 21.64
N ASN A 539 -2.87 -21.80 22.46
CA ASN A 539 -4.15 -22.38 22.04
C ASN A 539 -5.27 -22.05 23.05
N PRO A 540 -5.95 -20.90 22.89
CA PRO A 540 -6.93 -20.41 23.87
C PRO A 540 -8.19 -21.27 24.07
N GLN A 541 -8.37 -22.31 23.27
CA GLN A 541 -9.45 -23.30 23.45
C GLN A 541 -9.16 -24.24 24.63
N ILE A 542 -7.89 -24.37 25.04
CA ILE A 542 -7.47 -25.23 26.14
C ILE A 542 -7.45 -24.40 27.42
N LYS A 543 -8.37 -24.74 28.32
CA LYS A 543 -8.63 -24.00 29.56
C LYS A 543 -8.82 -24.94 30.73
N LYS A 544 -8.54 -24.44 31.94
CA LYS A 544 -8.81 -25.13 33.20
C LYS A 544 -9.35 -24.17 34.24
N THR A 545 -10.42 -24.57 34.91
CA THR A 545 -10.87 -23.89 36.13
C THR A 545 -10.10 -24.44 37.33
N LEU A 546 -9.47 -23.55 38.07
CA LEU A 546 -8.69 -23.81 39.27
C LEU A 546 -9.31 -23.09 40.45
N THR A 547 -9.10 -23.64 41.65
CA THR A 547 -9.48 -23.01 42.90
C THR A 547 -8.25 -22.75 43.75
N LYS A 548 -8.16 -21.56 44.34
CA LYS A 548 -7.08 -21.21 45.27
C LYS A 548 -7.67 -20.60 46.53
N GLU A 549 -7.34 -21.20 47.67
CA GLU A 549 -7.59 -20.61 48.97
C GLU A 549 -6.40 -19.70 49.35
N ILE A 550 -6.71 -18.49 49.80
CA ILE A 550 -5.73 -17.53 50.30
C ILE A 550 -6.23 -16.94 51.61
N ASN A 551 -5.34 -16.74 52.58
CA ASN A 551 -5.68 -16.04 53.81
C ASN A 551 -5.92 -14.57 53.47
N GLY A 552 -7.18 -14.17 53.45
CA GLY A 552 -7.65 -12.88 52.98
C GLY A 552 -7.44 -11.75 53.97
N PHE A 553 -7.41 -12.06 55.27
CA PHE A 553 -7.58 -11.07 56.32
C PHE A 553 -6.68 -11.38 57.53
N LYS A 554 -6.22 -10.35 58.25
CA LYS A 554 -5.33 -10.49 59.42
C LYS A 554 -6.07 -11.14 60.59
N ALA A 555 -5.39 -12.04 61.32
CA ALA A 555 -5.94 -12.77 62.48
C ALA A 555 -6.44 -11.87 63.62
N GLU A 556 -5.88 -10.67 63.77
CA GLU A 556 -6.24 -9.69 64.81
C GLU A 556 -7.66 -9.13 64.64
N ASN A 557 -8.28 -9.30 63.47
CA ASN A 557 -9.63 -8.84 63.17
C ASN A 557 -10.42 -9.94 62.44
N ASN A 558 -10.90 -10.93 63.18
CA ASN A 558 -11.62 -12.08 62.62
C ASN A 558 -12.88 -11.63 61.86
N LEU A 559 -12.94 -11.88 60.55
CA LEU A 559 -14.06 -11.47 59.70
C LEU A 559 -15.38 -12.13 60.10
N ASN A 560 -15.34 -13.34 60.67
CA ASN A 560 -16.54 -13.97 61.22
C ASN A 560 -17.12 -13.09 62.34
N THR A 561 -16.29 -12.60 63.25
CA THR A 561 -16.72 -11.70 64.34
C THR A 561 -17.25 -10.37 63.79
N VAL A 562 -16.63 -9.82 62.75
CA VAL A 562 -17.12 -8.60 62.09
C VAL A 562 -18.52 -8.84 61.50
N ILE A 563 -18.70 -9.90 60.72
CA ILE A 563 -20.00 -10.28 60.13
C ILE A 563 -21.05 -10.50 61.24
N ASP A 564 -20.70 -11.23 62.29
CA ASP A 564 -21.59 -11.50 63.43
C ASP A 564 -21.98 -10.21 64.16
N SER A 565 -21.07 -9.24 64.25
CA SER A 565 -21.33 -7.92 64.86
C SER A 565 -22.22 -7.01 64.02
N LEU A 566 -22.40 -7.28 62.71
CA LEU A 566 -23.29 -6.50 61.86
C LEU A 566 -24.72 -6.63 62.37
N THR A 567 -25.24 -5.53 62.88
CA THR A 567 -26.62 -5.39 63.35
C THR A 567 -27.20 -4.13 62.74
N ILE A 568 -28.48 -4.17 62.44
CA ILE A 568 -29.25 -3.04 61.91
C ILE A 568 -30.44 -2.92 62.85
N ALA A 569 -30.57 -1.79 63.53
CA ALA A 569 -31.57 -1.64 64.58
C ALA A 569 -32.99 -1.59 63.98
N ASN A 570 -33.14 -0.95 62.84
CA ASN A 570 -34.39 -0.80 62.11
C ASN A 570 -34.13 -0.42 60.64
N LEU A 571 -35.15 -0.56 59.78
CA LEU A 571 -35.02 -0.28 58.34
C LEU A 571 -34.64 1.17 58.07
N ASP A 572 -35.03 2.11 58.92
CA ASP A 572 -34.77 3.53 58.77
C ASP A 572 -33.28 3.89 58.90
N GLU A 573 -32.46 3.01 59.47
CA GLU A 573 -31.01 3.17 59.53
C GLU A 573 -30.36 3.11 58.13
N ILE A 574 -30.90 2.25 57.26
CA ILE A 574 -30.37 1.99 55.92
C ILE A 574 -31.25 2.53 54.79
N PHE A 575 -32.54 2.78 55.05
CA PHE A 575 -33.52 3.30 54.10
C PHE A 575 -34.20 4.59 54.59
N GLU A 576 -34.63 5.42 53.66
CA GLU A 576 -35.67 6.42 53.85
C GLU A 576 -37.01 5.73 53.60
N VAL A 577 -37.69 5.37 54.70
CA VAL A 577 -38.95 4.62 54.66
C VAL A 577 -40.11 5.59 54.42
N ASN A 578 -40.88 5.35 53.36
CA ASN A 578 -42.06 6.12 53.05
C ASN A 578 -43.28 5.62 53.84
N TYR A 579 -43.39 6.05 55.10
CA TYR A 579 -44.51 5.69 55.99
C TYR A 579 -45.87 6.14 55.46
N ASP A 580 -45.91 7.26 54.74
CA ASP A 580 -47.12 7.79 54.12
C ASP A 580 -47.68 6.87 53.04
N GLU A 581 -46.81 6.19 52.29
CA GLU A 581 -47.23 5.20 51.30
C GLU A 581 -47.60 3.88 51.99
N LEU A 582 -46.92 3.50 53.07
CA LEU A 582 -47.29 2.31 53.85
C LEU A 582 -48.67 2.43 54.52
N ASN A 583 -49.03 3.62 55.04
CA ASN A 583 -50.31 3.86 55.71
C ASN A 583 -51.54 3.71 54.79
N VAL A 584 -51.38 3.87 53.47
CA VAL A 584 -52.50 3.70 52.52
C VAL A 584 -52.67 2.26 52.02
N LEU A 585 -51.78 1.35 52.43
CA LEU A 585 -51.82 -0.07 52.11
C LEU A 585 -52.49 -0.88 53.23
N THR A 586 -53.14 -1.96 52.84
CA THR A 586 -53.52 -3.05 53.75
C THR A 586 -52.34 -3.96 54.03
N THR A 587 -52.45 -4.77 55.09
CA THR A 587 -51.43 -5.76 55.42
C THR A 587 -51.17 -6.76 54.29
N ASP A 588 -52.21 -7.16 53.56
CA ASP A 588 -52.11 -8.10 52.44
C ASP A 588 -51.44 -7.48 51.21
N GLU A 589 -51.73 -6.21 50.92
CA GLU A 589 -51.08 -5.49 49.80
C GLU A 589 -49.57 -5.33 50.03
N VAL A 590 -49.13 -5.11 51.28
CA VAL A 590 -47.69 -4.99 51.60
C VAL A 590 -46.94 -6.30 51.31
N ASN A 591 -47.53 -7.44 51.63
CA ASN A 591 -46.91 -8.75 51.39
C ASN A 591 -46.82 -9.12 49.90
N GLN A 592 -47.54 -8.40 49.03
CA GLN A 592 -47.64 -8.65 47.59
C GLN A 592 -46.89 -7.61 46.74
N LEU A 593 -46.19 -6.67 47.37
CA LEU A 593 -45.42 -5.65 46.65
C LEU A 593 -44.33 -6.31 45.80
N ASN A 594 -44.20 -5.85 44.56
CA ASN A 594 -43.08 -6.23 43.70
C ASN A 594 -41.83 -5.38 44.02
N THR A 595 -40.69 -5.76 43.46
CA THR A 595 -39.39 -5.11 43.71
C THR A 595 -39.41 -3.59 43.45
N ASP A 596 -40.07 -3.13 42.39
CA ASP A 596 -40.13 -1.69 42.07
C ASP A 596 -40.94 -0.92 43.12
N GLN A 597 -42.05 -1.51 43.57
CA GLN A 597 -42.88 -0.93 44.64
C GLN A 597 -42.16 -0.93 45.98
N ILE A 598 -41.40 -1.99 46.28
CA ILE A 598 -40.56 -2.07 47.48
C ILE A 598 -39.49 -0.97 47.45
N ASN A 599 -38.80 -0.77 46.33
CA ASN A 599 -37.78 0.28 46.18
C ASN A 599 -38.36 1.70 46.28
N ALA A 600 -39.62 1.90 45.85
CA ALA A 600 -40.32 3.18 46.02
C ALA A 600 -40.69 3.48 47.48
N ILE A 601 -40.90 2.43 48.30
CA ILE A 601 -41.21 2.53 49.73
C ILE A 601 -39.93 2.60 50.58
N LEU A 602 -38.89 1.86 50.20
CA LEU A 602 -37.61 1.74 50.89
C LEU A 602 -36.51 2.31 50.02
N ASN A 603 -36.31 3.63 50.09
CA ASN A 603 -35.27 4.30 49.31
C ASN A 603 -33.92 4.21 50.03
N SER A 604 -32.89 3.62 49.43
CA SER A 604 -31.58 3.42 50.08
C SER A 604 -30.90 4.73 50.48
N LYS A 605 -30.48 4.84 51.75
CA LYS A 605 -29.64 5.94 52.27
C LYS A 605 -28.16 5.66 52.13
N LEU A 606 -27.79 4.39 52.20
CA LEU A 606 -26.40 3.93 52.23
C LEU A 606 -26.13 3.01 51.03
N ASN A 607 -24.90 3.03 50.52
CA ASN A 607 -24.47 2.14 49.43
C ASN A 607 -23.86 0.81 49.95
N GLY A 608 -23.71 0.65 51.27
CA GLY A 608 -23.12 -0.54 51.87
C GLY A 608 -23.25 -0.56 53.40
N ILE A 609 -22.90 -1.70 54.00
CA ILE A 609 -22.96 -1.97 55.44
C ILE A 609 -21.57 -2.40 55.91
N GLY A 610 -21.15 -1.96 57.10
CA GLY A 610 -19.89 -2.43 57.70
C GLY A 610 -18.61 -2.04 56.93
N LYS A 611 -18.59 -0.88 56.27
CA LYS A 611 -17.51 -0.32 55.42
C LYS A 611 -17.25 -1.04 54.09
N PHE A 612 -17.63 -2.30 53.91
CA PHE A 612 -17.28 -3.06 52.69
C PHE A 612 -18.22 -4.16 52.26
N PHE A 613 -19.32 -4.38 52.98
CA PHE A 613 -20.36 -5.30 52.52
C PHE A 613 -21.41 -4.56 51.71
N GLY A 614 -21.87 -5.20 50.63
CA GLY A 614 -23.10 -4.82 49.97
C GLY A 614 -24.31 -5.28 50.76
N TYR A 615 -25.50 -4.84 50.36
CA TYR A 615 -26.74 -5.39 50.87
C TYR A 615 -27.82 -5.36 49.80
N LYS A 616 -28.80 -6.24 49.94
CA LYS A 616 -30.02 -6.27 49.13
C LYS A 616 -31.22 -6.69 49.98
N ILE A 617 -32.41 -6.25 49.60
CA ILE A 617 -33.66 -6.71 50.19
C ILE A 617 -34.04 -8.03 49.51
N LYS A 618 -34.40 -9.04 50.29
CA LYS A 618 -35.05 -10.25 49.80
C LYS A 618 -36.45 -9.87 49.30
N ASP A 619 -36.88 -10.36 48.14
CA ASP A 619 -37.99 -9.87 47.28
C ASP A 619 -39.41 -9.75 47.88
N SER A 620 -39.57 -9.76 49.21
CA SER A 620 -40.85 -9.63 49.90
C SER A 620 -40.70 -8.87 51.22
N LEU A 621 -41.63 -7.97 51.48
CA LEU A 621 -41.87 -7.39 52.80
C LEU A 621 -42.87 -8.26 53.58
N LYS A 622 -42.78 -8.22 54.90
CA LYS A 622 -43.71 -8.91 55.79
C LYS A 622 -44.31 -7.92 56.77
N VAL A 623 -45.59 -8.06 57.09
CA VAL A 623 -46.22 -7.28 58.15
C VAL A 623 -46.24 -8.09 59.45
N GLU A 624 -45.75 -7.51 60.54
CA GLU A 624 -45.83 -8.09 61.89
C GLU A 624 -46.33 -7.04 62.88
N GLY A 625 -47.57 -7.21 63.34
CA GLY A 625 -48.27 -6.21 64.14
C GLY A 625 -48.42 -4.89 63.37
N GLU A 626 -47.96 -3.80 63.98
CA GLU A 626 -47.97 -2.46 63.39
C GLU A 626 -46.67 -2.12 62.66
N LYS A 627 -45.84 -3.11 62.30
CA LYS A 627 -44.54 -2.87 61.66
C LYS A 627 -44.37 -3.64 60.36
N VAL A 628 -43.55 -3.10 59.47
CA VAL A 628 -43.08 -3.79 58.27
C VAL A 628 -41.68 -4.33 58.52
N LYS A 629 -41.49 -5.60 58.21
CA LYS A 629 -40.23 -6.32 58.24
C LYS A 629 -39.71 -6.55 56.83
N ALA A 630 -38.41 -6.40 56.66
CA ALA A 630 -37.70 -6.85 55.47
C ALA A 630 -36.54 -7.77 55.89
N THR A 631 -36.24 -8.76 55.06
CA THR A 631 -35.00 -9.54 55.20
C THR A 631 -33.91 -8.86 54.38
N ILE A 632 -32.90 -8.33 55.08
CA ILE A 632 -31.73 -7.70 54.49
C ILE A 632 -30.64 -8.76 54.32
N GLN A 633 -30.26 -9.05 53.09
CA GLN A 633 -29.15 -9.95 52.76
C GLN A 633 -27.88 -9.12 52.63
N ILE A 634 -26.95 -9.30 53.56
CA ILE A 634 -25.62 -8.69 53.52
C ILE A 634 -24.75 -9.52 52.59
N THR A 635 -24.03 -8.87 51.67
CA THR A 635 -23.25 -9.54 50.63
C THR A 635 -21.77 -9.15 50.62
N PHE A 636 -20.92 -10.11 50.24
CA PHE A 636 -19.53 -9.87 49.83
C PHE A 636 -19.42 -10.25 48.36
N GLY A 637 -19.26 -9.25 47.48
CA GLY A 637 -19.54 -9.43 46.06
C GLY A 637 -20.97 -9.97 45.87
N ASP A 638 -21.10 -11.10 45.18
CA ASP A 638 -22.37 -11.79 44.95
C ASP A 638 -22.74 -12.81 46.03
N GLN A 639 -21.82 -13.12 46.97
CA GLN A 639 -22.07 -14.08 48.04
C GLN A 639 -22.89 -13.44 49.16
N ILE A 640 -23.98 -14.10 49.57
CA ILE A 640 -24.70 -13.74 50.80
C ILE A 640 -23.90 -14.25 52.00
N VAL A 641 -23.54 -13.35 52.90
CA VAL A 641 -22.73 -13.67 54.09
C VAL A 641 -23.54 -13.64 55.39
N LYS A 642 -24.66 -12.93 55.40
CA LYS A 642 -25.59 -12.86 56.54
C LYS A 642 -26.98 -12.43 56.07
N GLU A 643 -28.03 -12.93 56.70
CA GLU A 643 -29.38 -12.38 56.57
C GLU A 643 -29.80 -11.76 57.92
N LEU A 644 -30.40 -10.58 57.88
CA LEU A 644 -30.97 -9.91 59.04
C LEU A 644 -32.45 -9.63 58.77
N GLU A 645 -33.34 -10.01 59.69
CA GLU A 645 -34.72 -9.57 59.63
C GLU A 645 -34.88 -8.29 60.45
N VAL A 646 -35.26 -7.20 59.77
CA VAL A 646 -35.24 -5.85 60.33
C VAL A 646 -36.61 -5.22 60.14
N SER A 647 -37.12 -4.56 61.19
CA SER A 647 -38.43 -3.90 61.18
C SER A 647 -38.31 -2.39 60.97
N THR A 648 -39.38 -1.72 60.56
CA THR A 648 -39.49 -0.25 60.59
C THR A 648 -39.31 0.30 62.01
N ALA A 649 -38.72 1.49 62.12
CA ALA A 649 -38.55 2.17 63.39
C ALA A 649 -39.91 2.55 63.98
N GLN A 650 -40.76 3.14 63.16
CA GLN A 650 -42.08 3.64 63.55
C GLN A 650 -43.16 2.59 63.30
N ASN A 651 -44.26 2.72 64.05
CA ASN A 651 -45.48 1.95 63.82
C ASN A 651 -46.25 2.54 62.62
N ILE A 652 -46.90 1.67 61.88
CA ILE A 652 -47.67 1.97 60.67
C ILE A 652 -49.14 1.71 60.99
N THR A 653 -49.97 2.70 60.67
CA THR A 653 -51.43 2.53 60.75
C THR A 653 -51.92 2.11 59.39
N PHE A 654 -51.96 0.80 59.14
CA PHE A 654 -52.41 0.26 57.86
C PHE A 654 -53.87 0.60 57.57
N ARG A 655 -54.18 0.79 56.29
CA ARG A 655 -55.54 0.97 55.81
C ARG A 655 -56.39 -0.28 56.12
N SER A 656 -57.61 -0.09 56.63
CA SER A 656 -58.58 -1.18 56.76
C SER A 656 -58.93 -1.77 55.39
N ALA A 657 -59.02 -3.10 55.31
CA ALA A 657 -59.41 -3.81 54.08
C ALA A 657 -60.77 -3.35 53.52
N SER A 658 -61.68 -2.88 54.37
CA SER A 658 -63.01 -2.37 53.97
C SER A 658 -62.99 -0.97 53.35
N LYS A 659 -61.90 -0.20 53.51
CA LYS A 659 -61.79 1.18 53.03
C LYS A 659 -61.10 1.24 51.67
N PRO A 660 -61.67 1.81 50.60
CA PRO A 660 -60.99 1.92 49.30
C PRO A 660 -59.61 2.60 49.38
N LYS A 661 -58.62 2.10 48.64
CA LYS A 661 -57.26 2.66 48.62
C LYS A 661 -57.23 4.14 48.24
N GLN A 662 -57.97 4.53 47.21
CA GLN A 662 -58.02 5.93 46.75
C GLN A 662 -58.59 6.87 47.84
N GLU A 663 -59.53 6.39 48.65
CA GLU A 663 -60.10 7.18 49.74
C GLU A 663 -59.04 7.46 50.82
N ALA A 664 -58.22 6.46 51.17
CA ALA A 664 -57.11 6.65 52.11
C ALA A 664 -56.00 7.55 51.55
N VAL A 665 -55.69 7.44 50.25
CA VAL A 665 -54.77 8.35 49.55
C VAL A 665 -55.29 9.79 49.59
N ASP A 666 -56.57 9.98 49.29
CA ASP A 666 -57.19 11.30 49.33
C ASP A 666 -57.19 11.89 50.75
N GLU A 667 -57.44 11.10 51.78
CA GLU A 667 -57.36 11.57 53.17
C GLU A 667 -55.94 11.97 53.58
N ARG A 668 -54.94 11.16 53.22
CA ARG A 668 -53.52 11.47 53.44
C ARG A 668 -53.16 12.79 52.77
N ASP A 669 -53.52 12.95 51.50
CA ASP A 669 -53.19 14.13 50.71
C ASP A 669 -53.93 15.37 51.23
N LEU A 670 -55.18 15.22 51.68
CA LEU A 670 -55.93 16.28 52.36
C LEU A 670 -55.26 16.67 53.68
N ASN A 671 -54.83 15.71 54.50
CA ASN A 671 -54.15 15.98 55.76
C ASN A 671 -52.83 16.73 55.55
N LYS A 672 -52.09 16.44 54.47
CA LYS A 672 -50.90 17.23 54.07
C LYS A 672 -51.25 18.66 53.71
N ILE A 673 -52.33 18.88 52.97
CA ILE A 673 -52.80 20.23 52.64
C ILE A 673 -53.25 20.97 53.89
N LEU A 674 -54.01 20.33 54.77
CA LEU A 674 -54.46 20.91 56.03
C LEU A 674 -53.31 21.20 56.99
N SER A 675 -52.26 20.38 57.04
CA SER A 675 -51.08 20.65 57.89
C SER A 675 -50.31 21.87 57.42
N ILE A 676 -50.26 22.12 56.10
CA ILE A 676 -49.68 23.34 55.53
C ILE A 676 -50.57 24.56 55.85
N ILE A 677 -51.89 24.44 55.66
CA ILE A 677 -52.85 25.53 55.93
C ILE A 677 -52.86 25.92 57.41
N ASN A 678 -52.85 24.93 58.31
CA ASN A 678 -52.87 25.15 59.76
C ASN A 678 -51.47 25.46 60.32
N GLY A 679 -50.42 25.39 59.49
CA GLY A 679 -49.06 25.71 59.87
C GLY A 679 -48.76 27.21 59.85
N GLY A 680 -47.50 27.57 60.13
CA GLY A 680 -47.04 28.95 60.03
C GLY A 680 -46.75 29.38 58.57
N PRO A 681 -46.64 30.70 58.31
CA PRO A 681 -46.29 31.22 56.98
C PRO A 681 -45.00 30.62 56.41
N GLU A 682 -44.00 30.35 57.25
CA GLU A 682 -42.74 29.72 56.86
C GLU A 682 -42.94 28.32 56.24
N LEU A 683 -43.82 27.50 56.84
CA LEU A 683 -44.14 26.17 56.32
C LEU A 683 -44.81 26.29 54.95
N PHE A 684 -45.80 27.16 54.81
CA PHE A 684 -46.45 27.41 53.52
C PHE A 684 -45.45 27.86 52.46
N LEU A 685 -44.61 28.85 52.77
CA LEU A 685 -43.59 29.36 51.85
C LEU A 685 -42.56 28.29 51.46
N SER A 686 -42.18 27.39 52.39
CA SER A 686 -41.25 26.28 52.10
C SER A 686 -41.78 25.27 51.09
N GLN A 687 -43.09 25.18 50.91
CA GLN A 687 -43.74 24.25 49.98
C GLN A 687 -44.00 24.86 48.60
N LEU A 688 -43.68 26.14 48.39
CA LEU A 688 -43.85 26.80 47.11
C LEU A 688 -42.75 26.42 46.13
N LYS A 689 -43.14 26.23 44.87
CA LYS A 689 -42.21 26.09 43.75
C LYS A 689 -42.42 27.26 42.80
N PHE A 690 -41.36 27.75 42.16
CA PHE A 690 -41.53 28.72 41.08
C PHE A 690 -42.17 28.04 39.86
N LYS A 691 -43.02 28.77 39.13
CA LYS A 691 -43.52 28.32 37.82
C LYS A 691 -42.36 28.25 36.83
N GLU A 692 -42.45 27.29 35.91
CA GLU A 692 -41.50 27.17 34.81
C GLU A 692 -41.52 28.46 33.98
N GLY A 693 -40.36 29.13 33.85
CA GLY A 693 -40.23 30.41 33.15
C GLY A 693 -40.48 31.67 34.01
N ALA A 694 -40.75 31.53 35.31
CA ALA A 694 -40.84 32.68 36.22
C ALA A 694 -39.50 33.44 36.27
N THR A 695 -39.54 34.74 35.95
CA THR A 695 -38.36 35.64 35.99
C THR A 695 -38.41 36.62 37.15
N LYS A 696 -39.50 36.61 37.91
CA LYS A 696 -39.74 37.50 39.05
C LYS A 696 -40.09 36.65 40.27
N ASN A 697 -40.00 37.28 41.45
CA ASN A 697 -40.48 36.70 42.70
C ASN A 697 -41.46 37.70 43.35
N HIS A 698 -42.05 37.34 44.50
CA HIS A 698 -43.03 38.20 45.18
C HIS A 698 -42.52 39.61 45.54
N SER A 699 -41.20 39.85 45.60
CA SER A 699 -40.65 41.19 45.84
C SER A 699 -40.79 42.16 44.66
N TYR A 700 -41.13 41.66 43.46
CA TYR A 700 -41.39 42.47 42.27
C TYR A 700 -42.83 43.00 42.21
N TYR A 701 -43.67 42.62 43.19
CA TYR A 701 -45.07 42.98 43.27
C TYR A 701 -45.29 43.87 44.50
N LEU A 702 -46.22 44.83 44.39
CA LEU A 702 -46.70 45.55 45.57
C LEU A 702 -47.44 44.58 46.49
N ALA A 703 -47.45 44.84 47.80
CA ALA A 703 -48.13 43.98 48.77
C ALA A 703 -49.62 43.74 48.44
N GLY A 704 -50.32 44.76 47.93
CA GLY A 704 -51.70 44.64 47.45
C GLY A 704 -51.88 43.73 46.23
N ASN A 705 -50.80 43.41 45.51
CA ASN A 705 -50.77 42.50 44.37
C ASN A 705 -50.24 41.11 44.76
N ALA A 706 -50.21 40.75 46.05
CA ALA A 706 -49.65 39.46 46.48
C ALA A 706 -50.31 38.25 45.79
N ILE A 707 -51.63 38.26 45.58
CA ILE A 707 -52.33 37.18 44.87
C ILE A 707 -51.84 37.06 43.42
N GLU A 708 -51.63 38.19 42.74
CA GLU A 708 -51.08 38.21 41.39
C GLU A 708 -49.66 37.63 41.36
N ALA A 709 -48.83 37.98 42.35
CA ALA A 709 -47.49 37.44 42.49
C ALA A 709 -47.51 35.90 42.65
N PHE A 710 -48.38 35.38 43.52
CA PHE A 710 -48.53 33.94 43.71
C PHE A 710 -49.07 33.24 42.46
N ASN A 711 -50.08 33.83 41.80
CA ASN A 711 -50.66 33.26 40.59
C ASN A 711 -49.72 33.30 39.38
N ASN A 712 -48.86 34.30 39.26
CA ASN A 712 -47.97 34.46 38.11
C ASN A 712 -46.66 33.70 38.28
N GLU A 713 -46.07 33.72 39.48
CA GLU A 713 -44.70 33.26 39.68
C GLU A 713 -44.58 31.92 40.42
N TYR A 714 -45.63 31.47 41.13
CA TYR A 714 -45.54 30.29 42.00
C TYR A 714 -46.55 29.20 41.65
N VAL A 715 -46.12 27.94 41.78
CA VAL A 715 -46.98 26.77 41.86
C VAL A 715 -47.34 26.57 43.33
N LEU A 716 -48.64 26.65 43.64
CA LEU A 716 -49.13 26.47 45.00
C LEU A 716 -49.03 24.99 45.41
N PRO A 717 -48.90 24.69 46.72
CA PRO A 717 -48.77 23.32 47.18
C PRO A 717 -49.99 22.48 46.78
N ARG A 718 -49.73 21.35 46.12
CA ARG A 718 -50.74 20.41 45.64
C ARG A 718 -50.36 18.98 45.98
N PHE A 719 -51.30 18.25 46.57
CA PHE A 719 -51.20 16.82 46.87
C PHE A 719 -52.47 16.12 46.36
N GLY A 720 -52.30 15.19 45.44
CA GLY A 720 -53.42 14.51 44.78
C GLY A 720 -54.40 15.49 44.12
N LYS A 721 -55.67 15.40 44.53
CA LYS A 721 -56.76 16.27 44.07
C LYS A 721 -56.91 17.58 44.87
N TYR A 722 -56.09 17.78 45.90
CA TYR A 722 -56.18 18.94 46.79
C TYR A 722 -55.06 19.93 46.52
N GLU A 723 -55.40 21.20 46.40
CA GLU A 723 -54.49 22.29 46.11
C GLU A 723 -54.83 23.47 47.02
N ILE A 724 -53.80 24.12 47.56
CA ILE A 724 -53.98 25.33 48.34
C ILE A 724 -54.23 26.49 47.36
N TYR A 725 -55.23 27.31 47.64
CA TYR A 725 -55.44 28.58 46.95
C TYR A 725 -55.48 29.72 47.96
N ILE A 726 -55.03 30.89 47.53
CA ILE A 726 -55.08 32.10 48.34
C ILE A 726 -56.45 32.73 48.14
N ARG A 727 -57.30 32.67 49.18
CA ARG A 727 -58.69 33.13 49.12
C ARG A 727 -58.82 34.64 48.87
N GLY A 728 -57.91 35.44 49.44
CA GLY A 728 -58.00 36.89 49.44
C GLY A 728 -56.87 37.49 50.27
N ILE A 729 -56.69 38.80 50.15
CA ILE A 729 -55.83 39.59 51.04
C ILE A 729 -56.77 40.31 52.01
N HIS A 730 -56.63 40.06 53.32
CA HIS A 730 -57.43 40.71 54.34
C HIS A 730 -56.96 42.15 54.59
N HIS A 731 -55.65 42.36 54.61
CA HIS A 731 -55.07 43.68 54.74
C HIS A 731 -53.68 43.75 54.11
N HIS A 732 -53.34 44.90 53.58
CA HIS A 732 -52.03 45.16 52.99
C HIS A 732 -51.57 46.59 53.26
N SER A 733 -50.26 46.76 53.34
CA SER A 733 -49.60 48.06 53.26
C SER A 733 -48.58 48.01 52.13
N ASN A 734 -48.87 48.70 51.02
CA ASN A 734 -47.89 48.86 49.94
C ASN A 734 -46.66 49.65 50.40
N LYS A 735 -46.84 50.51 51.41
CA LYS A 735 -45.76 51.31 51.98
C LYS A 735 -44.81 50.47 52.83
N ASP A 736 -45.36 49.56 53.63
CA ASP A 736 -44.59 48.76 54.58
C ASP A 736 -44.26 47.35 54.04
N GLY A 737 -44.77 47.01 52.85
CA GLY A 737 -44.38 45.80 52.11
C GLY A 737 -44.97 44.48 52.63
N TYR A 738 -46.06 44.51 53.38
CA TYR A 738 -46.70 43.29 53.92
C TYR A 738 -48.17 43.15 53.52
N ALA A 739 -48.60 41.91 53.35
CA ALA A 739 -49.98 41.50 53.10
C ALA A 739 -50.28 40.22 53.92
N TRP A 740 -51.49 40.13 54.48
CA TRP A 740 -51.99 38.95 55.19
C TRP A 740 -53.43 38.63 54.82
#